data_AF-V2XJS2-F1
#
_entry.id   AF-V2XJS2-F1
#
_cell.length_a   1.000
_cell.length_b   1.000
_cell.length_c   1.000
_cell.angle_alpha   90.00
_cell.angle_beta   90.00
_cell.angle_gamma   90.00
#
_symmetry.space_group_name_H-M   'P 1'
#
loop_
_entity.id
_entity.type
_entity.pdbx_description
1 polymer ?
#
loop_
_entity_poly.entity_id
_entity_poly.type
_entity_poly.pdbx_seq_one_letter_code
_entity_poly.pdbx_strand_id
1 'polypeptide(L)'
;MSSRSRTPAHSRRSSLLTIPTQTSFSFLTNSDESTASEDLEGPGAVSGHYIKALGELTLKGFEGFVVYRRLLNIKKRFPHSDEEIVPHGMYDDLLELCRPGLYSRQLRWQALRILITQIARRETAQLLKRLIRWPLEQLRAVLVEFTSCLHDQWQDVSHPQPTYRDLVRIYISVTRDSEPHPILPFLDFLLCIAQVSVECLESVLIPFASFHTLAMIYHHPLAVLYEQGAHRAQQLSLSSATIAYSPLLRRNVWRDLGVTNTARRLHYIYQKKERLGFYDNELFDACVDALDFSCSVQDLHVSTQALNFVALILAWSPHPSALDILAQALSLFSFADQVHVLSELIQRLERDDIDVYETESLLYPRFIEFSVSAATRHRNIRTALLHSGFHHFFIFTVSQQLDSAAHKDVLRNHTVLEIVKSVVDDVLPLAQVSNEDRRLWKTVTDIFGWPSTPGSYTDDDWEEVRLPTESSYESIMHPSELTATIIDAQRIDTNPEDTFILWISVKHSKYRRKWEVCKTLSALKELYSEVWRKGRSQGVDREVEERVSQSRIWKQYSTLQPRDKEVLIEELLCGLTRLQYATQCQEVVTFLTTDVVHNAQPREPRRGKATVFEIPILVELDDSFLILEDDNDDKRFHNVGSRLGLL
;
A
#
# COMPACT_ATOMS: atom_id res chain seq x y z
N MET A 1 27.94 -67.29 -30.80
CA MET A 1 29.11 -66.38 -30.78
C MET A 1 29.16 -65.73 -29.42
N SER A 2 30.22 -66.04 -28.69
CA SER A 2 30.43 -65.82 -27.26
C SER A 2 31.66 -64.93 -27.13
N SER A 3 31.63 -63.90 -26.30
CA SER A 3 32.84 -63.19 -25.89
C SER A 3 32.73 -62.71 -24.44
N ARG A 4 33.38 -63.49 -23.59
CA ARG A 4 33.86 -63.15 -22.24
C ARG A 4 34.92 -62.04 -22.28
N SER A 5 35.07 -61.35 -21.15
CA SER A 5 36.30 -60.82 -20.50
C SER A 5 35.99 -59.43 -19.92
N ARG A 6 36.54 -58.95 -18.81
CA ARG A 6 37.50 -59.46 -17.83
C ARG A 6 37.35 -58.53 -16.60
N THR A 7 37.44 -59.10 -15.40
CA THR A 7 37.63 -58.35 -14.15
C THR A 7 39.01 -57.67 -14.10
N PRO A 8 39.15 -56.64 -13.26
CA PRO A 8 40.29 -56.68 -12.33
C PRO A 8 39.89 -56.36 -10.88
N ALA A 9 40.58 -57.03 -9.97
CA ALA A 9 40.53 -56.84 -8.53
C ALA A 9 41.77 -56.06 -8.05
N HIS A 10 41.56 -55.03 -7.24
CA HIS A 10 42.50 -54.47 -6.26
C HIS A 10 41.65 -53.91 -5.12
N SER A 11 41.54 -54.55 -3.95
CA SER A 11 42.49 -54.65 -2.83
C SER A 11 42.83 -53.31 -2.14
N ARG A 12 42.11 -53.08 -1.04
CA ARG A 12 42.53 -52.58 0.28
C ARG A 12 42.98 -51.12 0.48
N ARG A 13 42.16 -50.46 1.31
CA ARG A 13 42.44 -49.90 2.66
C ARG A 13 42.51 -48.36 2.80
N SER A 14 41.57 -47.91 3.65
CA SER A 14 41.72 -46.92 4.73
C SER A 14 41.49 -45.44 4.44
N SER A 15 40.30 -44.97 4.81
CA SER A 15 40.15 -43.82 5.72
C SER A 15 38.70 -43.77 6.23
N LEU A 16 38.52 -44.24 7.46
CA LEU A 16 37.35 -44.08 8.31
C LEU A 16 37.29 -42.64 8.80
N LEU A 17 36.16 -41.96 8.59
CA LEU A 17 35.47 -41.03 9.50
C LEU A 17 34.43 -40.24 8.69
N THR A 18 33.30 -40.89 8.40
CA THR A 18 32.09 -40.19 7.98
C THR A 18 31.10 -40.36 9.13
N ILE A 19 30.87 -39.30 9.89
CA ILE A 19 29.81 -39.24 10.91
C ILE A 19 28.52 -38.85 10.17
N PRO A 20 27.50 -39.72 10.03
CA PRO A 20 26.20 -39.28 9.57
C PRO A 20 25.44 -38.71 10.76
N THR A 21 25.18 -37.40 10.73
CA THR A 21 24.26 -36.73 11.66
C THR A 21 22.82 -37.01 11.19
N GLN A 22 22.33 -38.23 11.45
CA GLN A 22 20.89 -38.53 11.47
C GLN A 22 20.50 -38.76 12.92
N THR A 23 20.15 -37.68 13.60
CA THR A 23 19.47 -37.72 14.90
C THR A 23 17.98 -37.65 14.65
N SER A 24 17.39 -38.77 14.28
CA SER A 24 15.96 -39.02 14.48
C SER A 24 15.77 -39.48 15.92
N PHE A 25 15.69 -38.53 16.86
CA PHE A 25 15.30 -38.84 18.23
C PHE A 25 13.78 -38.75 18.35
N SER A 26 13.12 -39.89 18.21
CA SER A 26 11.75 -40.08 18.69
C SER A 26 11.82 -40.53 20.16
N PHE A 27 11.85 -39.57 21.08
CA PHE A 27 11.71 -39.80 22.53
C PHE A 27 10.54 -38.96 23.06
N LEU A 28 9.33 -39.37 22.73
CA LEU A 28 8.13 -39.04 23.49
C LEU A 28 7.29 -40.32 23.61
N THR A 29 7.83 -41.31 24.32
CA THR A 29 6.98 -42.33 24.94
C THR A 29 6.38 -41.69 26.19
N ASN A 30 5.15 -41.16 26.07
CA ASN A 30 4.30 -40.92 27.24
C ASN A 30 3.99 -42.29 27.86
N SER A 31 4.84 -42.74 28.77
CA SER A 31 4.56 -43.89 29.63
C SER A 31 3.61 -43.46 30.74
N ASP A 32 2.34 -43.28 30.39
CA ASP A 32 1.20 -43.21 31.33
C ASP A 32 0.65 -44.62 31.65
N GLU A 33 1.42 -45.68 31.38
CA GLU A 33 1.16 -46.99 31.97
C GLU A 33 1.72 -47.01 33.39
N SER A 34 0.90 -46.52 34.32
CA SER A 34 0.96 -46.83 35.74
C SER A 34 0.74 -48.34 35.95
N THR A 35 1.74 -49.15 35.60
CA THR A 35 1.87 -50.48 36.16
C THR A 35 2.34 -50.27 37.59
N ALA A 36 1.42 -50.50 38.53
CA ALA A 36 1.69 -50.55 39.96
C ALA A 36 2.66 -51.71 40.24
N SER A 37 3.94 -51.49 39.96
CA SER A 37 5.04 -52.21 40.57
C SER A 37 5.03 -51.78 42.03
N GLU A 38 4.69 -52.71 42.93
CA GLU A 38 4.95 -52.57 44.36
C GLU A 38 6.47 -52.45 44.55
N ASP A 39 6.96 -51.22 44.45
CA ASP A 39 8.36 -50.89 44.66
C ASP A 39 8.69 -51.17 46.13
N LEU A 40 9.54 -52.18 46.36
CA LEU A 40 10.13 -52.45 47.66
C LEU A 40 10.76 -51.16 48.20
N GLU A 41 10.19 -50.66 49.31
CA GLU A 41 10.69 -49.53 50.12
C GLU A 41 12.02 -49.90 50.79
N GLY A 42 13.08 -50.01 50.00
CA GLY A 42 14.45 -50.06 50.51
C GLY A 42 14.95 -48.64 50.81
N PRO A 43 15.81 -48.44 51.81
CA PRO A 43 16.43 -47.13 52.09
C PRO A 43 17.21 -46.53 50.89
N GLY A 44 17.51 -47.33 49.86
CA GLY A 44 18.07 -46.86 48.59
C GLY A 44 17.05 -46.28 47.59
N ALA A 45 15.74 -46.58 47.72
CA ALA A 45 14.71 -46.18 46.75
C ALA A 45 14.56 -44.65 46.68
N VAL A 46 14.57 -43.98 47.84
CA VAL A 46 14.49 -42.51 47.92
C VAL A 46 15.68 -41.85 47.20
N SER A 47 16.90 -42.35 47.41
CA SER A 47 18.09 -41.83 46.72
C SER A 47 18.06 -42.06 45.21
N GLY A 48 17.53 -43.21 44.77
CA GLY A 48 17.34 -43.51 43.35
C GLY A 48 16.33 -42.57 42.69
N HIS A 49 15.23 -42.22 43.37
CA HIS A 49 14.25 -41.25 42.86
C HIS A 49 14.83 -39.84 42.73
N TYR A 50 15.62 -39.37 43.70
CA TYR A 50 16.29 -38.06 43.60
C TYR A 50 17.30 -38.01 42.44
N ILE A 51 18.11 -39.05 42.26
CA ILE A 51 19.08 -39.11 41.14
C ILE A 51 18.33 -39.15 39.80
N LYS A 52 17.24 -39.93 39.70
CA LYS A 52 16.40 -39.97 38.50
C LYS A 52 15.78 -38.61 38.20
N ALA A 53 15.18 -37.96 39.20
CA ALA A 53 14.57 -36.63 39.04
C ALA A 53 15.60 -35.55 38.65
N LEU A 54 16.79 -35.57 39.25
CA LEU A 54 17.88 -34.67 38.88
C LEU A 54 18.37 -34.92 37.44
N GLY A 55 18.48 -36.20 37.04
CA GLY A 55 18.81 -36.59 35.68
C GLY A 55 17.79 -36.07 34.66
N GLU A 56 16.50 -36.25 34.94
CA GLU A 56 15.40 -35.75 34.09
C GLU A 56 15.39 -34.23 34.00
N LEU A 57 15.60 -33.52 35.11
CA LEU A 57 15.67 -32.05 35.13
C LEU A 57 16.88 -31.53 34.35
N THR A 58 18.04 -32.18 34.51
CA THR A 58 19.27 -31.83 33.79
C THR A 58 19.11 -32.05 32.28
N LEU A 59 18.48 -33.16 31.87
CA LEU A 59 18.18 -33.45 30.46
C LEU A 59 17.22 -32.41 29.87
N LYS A 60 16.12 -32.09 30.56
CA LYS A 60 15.16 -31.06 30.13
C LYS A 60 15.82 -29.67 30.01
N GLY A 61 16.69 -29.32 30.97
CA GLY A 61 17.43 -28.05 30.94
C GLY A 61 18.41 -27.98 29.77
N PHE A 62 19.12 -29.07 29.48
CA PHE A 62 20.06 -29.14 28.37
C PHE A 62 19.36 -29.05 27.01
N GLU A 63 18.23 -29.73 26.82
CA GLU A 63 17.41 -29.64 25.61
C GLU A 63 16.93 -28.20 25.36
N GLY A 64 16.42 -27.54 26.41
CA GLY A 64 16.02 -26.14 26.34
C GLY A 64 17.17 -25.21 25.93
N PHE A 65 18.38 -25.43 26.48
CA PHE A 65 19.57 -24.66 26.14
C PHE A 65 20.00 -24.85 24.68
N VAL A 66 20.00 -26.10 24.18
CA VAL A 66 20.35 -26.40 22.79
C VAL A 66 19.37 -25.73 21.82
N VAL A 67 18.08 -25.81 22.11
CA VAL A 67 17.02 -25.15 21.33
C VAL A 67 17.18 -23.63 21.34
N TYR A 68 17.42 -23.05 22.52
CA TYR A 68 17.64 -21.61 22.66
C TYR A 68 18.87 -21.13 21.88
N ARG A 69 19.99 -21.87 21.96
CA ARG A 69 21.21 -21.57 21.21
C ARG A 69 20.97 -21.65 19.70
N ARG A 70 20.17 -22.61 19.23
CA ARG A 70 19.76 -22.72 17.83
C ARG A 70 18.98 -21.47 17.41
N LEU A 71 17.98 -21.06 18.19
CA LEU A 71 17.19 -19.86 17.91
C LEU A 71 18.03 -18.58 17.91
N LEU A 72 19.00 -18.45 18.82
CA LEU A 72 19.94 -17.31 18.81
C LEU A 72 20.79 -17.26 17.53
N ASN A 73 21.25 -18.41 17.04
CA ASN A 73 22.00 -18.49 15.79
C ASN A 73 21.14 -18.11 14.58
N ILE A 74 19.87 -18.52 14.59
CA ILE A 74 18.87 -18.13 13.59
C ILE A 74 18.66 -16.62 13.64
N LYS A 75 18.36 -16.06 14.82
CA LYS A 75 18.07 -14.63 15.02
C LYS A 75 19.15 -13.71 14.47
N LYS A 76 20.43 -14.09 14.52
CA LYS A 76 21.56 -13.31 13.97
C LYS A 76 21.51 -13.12 12.45
N ARG A 77 20.74 -13.93 11.73
CA ARG A 77 20.60 -13.87 10.28
C ARG A 77 19.29 -13.25 9.81
N PHE A 78 18.44 -12.83 10.74
CA PHE A 78 17.16 -12.19 10.40
C PHE A 78 17.14 -10.73 10.84
N PRO A 79 16.44 -9.86 10.09
CA PRO A 79 15.81 -10.15 8.80
C PRO A 79 16.84 -10.25 7.66
N HIS A 80 16.60 -11.12 6.69
CA HIS A 80 17.36 -11.20 5.42
C HIS A 80 16.46 -10.86 4.23
N SER A 81 17.07 -10.65 3.06
CA SER A 81 16.40 -10.56 1.76
C SER A 81 16.23 -11.93 1.08
N ASP A 82 15.35 -12.04 0.09
CA ASP A 82 15.12 -13.27 -0.68
C ASP A 82 16.32 -13.68 -1.54
N GLU A 83 17.19 -12.72 -1.87
CA GLU A 83 18.44 -12.92 -2.63
C GLU A 83 19.58 -13.48 -1.76
N GLU A 84 19.50 -13.32 -0.44
CA GLU A 84 20.53 -13.80 0.48
C GLU A 84 20.54 -15.32 0.60
N ILE A 85 21.75 -15.89 0.63
CA ILE A 85 21.95 -17.33 0.80
C ILE A 85 21.75 -17.68 2.27
N VAL A 86 20.54 -18.13 2.60
CA VAL A 86 20.19 -18.64 3.92
C VAL A 86 20.63 -20.10 4.04
N PRO A 87 21.34 -20.49 5.12
CA PRO A 87 21.77 -21.87 5.29
C PRO A 87 20.60 -22.86 5.32
N HIS A 88 20.82 -24.00 4.67
CA HIS A 88 19.83 -25.07 4.58
C HIS A 88 19.38 -25.51 5.97
N GLY A 89 18.06 -25.69 6.13
CA GLY A 89 17.45 -26.13 7.39
C GLY A 89 17.05 -24.98 8.34
N MET A 90 17.50 -23.74 8.13
CA MET A 90 17.18 -22.64 9.04
C MET A 90 15.67 -22.36 9.18
N TYR A 91 14.94 -22.37 8.07
CA TYR A 91 13.49 -22.24 8.09
C TYR A 91 12.79 -23.51 8.59
N ASP A 92 13.37 -24.69 8.35
CA ASP A 92 12.83 -25.95 8.89
C ASP A 92 12.91 -25.93 10.43
N ASP A 93 14.03 -25.44 10.99
CA ASP A 93 14.21 -25.21 12.42
C ASP A 93 13.22 -24.15 12.95
N LEU A 94 13.02 -23.03 12.25
CA LEU A 94 12.06 -22.00 12.67
C LEU A 94 10.63 -22.54 12.70
N LEU A 95 10.22 -23.25 11.67
CA LEU A 95 8.88 -23.81 11.59
C LEU A 95 8.67 -24.90 12.64
N GLU A 96 9.69 -25.74 12.90
CA GLU A 96 9.68 -26.70 13.99
C GLU A 96 9.44 -25.97 15.32
N LEU A 97 10.21 -24.91 15.59
CA LEU A 97 10.07 -24.09 16.80
C LEU A 97 8.72 -23.38 16.91
N CYS A 98 7.93 -23.27 15.83
CA CYS A 98 6.58 -22.73 15.88
C CYS A 98 5.52 -23.78 16.28
N ARG A 99 5.83 -25.09 16.25
CA ARG A 99 4.84 -26.15 16.50
C ARG A 99 4.11 -25.99 17.85
N PRO A 100 2.77 -25.93 17.84
CA PRO A 100 1.98 -25.89 19.07
C PRO A 100 2.22 -27.08 19.98
N GLY A 101 2.37 -26.82 21.28
CA GLY A 101 2.53 -27.84 22.33
C GLY A 101 3.93 -28.45 22.47
N LEU A 102 4.82 -28.29 21.49
CA LEU A 102 6.14 -28.92 21.51
C LEU A 102 7.22 -28.08 22.22
N TYR A 103 7.14 -26.75 22.11
CA TYR A 103 8.10 -25.82 22.69
C TYR A 103 7.43 -24.83 23.64
N SER A 104 8.24 -24.24 24.54
CA SER A 104 7.76 -23.21 25.45
C SER A 104 7.17 -22.03 24.68
N ARG A 105 6.14 -21.39 25.24
CA ARG A 105 5.44 -20.26 24.63
C ARG A 105 6.41 -19.15 24.23
N GLN A 106 7.44 -18.88 25.03
CA GLN A 106 8.44 -17.85 24.76
C GLN A 106 9.30 -18.16 23.52
N LEU A 107 9.77 -19.41 23.37
CA LEU A 107 10.55 -19.82 22.20
C LEU A 107 9.71 -19.76 20.93
N ARG A 108 8.48 -20.29 20.99
CA ARG A 108 7.52 -20.23 19.89
C ARG A 108 7.25 -18.79 19.47
N TRP A 109 7.01 -17.92 20.43
CA TRP A 109 6.75 -16.51 20.19
C TRP A 109 7.92 -15.80 19.49
N GLN A 110 9.15 -16.10 19.89
CA GLN A 110 10.34 -15.58 19.21
C GLN A 110 10.49 -16.10 17.77
N ALA A 111 10.20 -17.38 17.53
CA ALA A 111 10.20 -17.95 16.19
C ALA A 111 9.12 -17.31 15.29
N LEU A 112 7.88 -17.19 15.80
CA LEU A 112 6.78 -16.51 15.12
C LEU A 112 7.13 -15.05 14.81
N ARG A 113 7.76 -14.34 15.73
CA ARG A 113 8.23 -12.96 15.52
C ARG A 113 9.15 -12.86 14.31
N ILE A 114 10.09 -13.79 14.15
CA ILE A 114 11.00 -13.82 13.01
C ILE A 114 10.23 -14.05 11.71
N LEU A 115 9.32 -15.03 11.68
CA LEU A 115 8.53 -15.36 10.49
C LEU A 115 7.57 -14.24 10.08
N ILE A 116 6.83 -13.67 11.03
CA ILE A 116 5.92 -12.54 10.79
C ILE A 116 6.69 -11.30 10.28
N THR A 117 7.91 -11.07 10.77
CA THR A 117 8.78 -9.98 10.27
C THR A 117 9.15 -10.19 8.81
N GLN A 118 9.46 -11.42 8.40
CA GLN A 118 9.77 -11.76 7.01
C GLN A 118 8.53 -11.60 6.11
N ILE A 119 7.36 -12.04 6.59
CA ILE A 119 6.10 -11.86 5.87
C ILE A 119 5.78 -10.37 5.70
N ALA A 120 5.92 -9.55 6.74
CA ALA A 120 5.73 -8.09 6.66
C ALA A 120 6.59 -7.42 5.59
N ARG A 121 7.82 -7.92 5.38
CA ARG A 121 8.77 -7.41 4.39
C ARG A 121 8.55 -7.94 2.98
N ARG A 122 7.66 -8.93 2.80
CA ARG A 122 7.46 -9.70 1.56
C ARG A 122 8.69 -10.53 1.14
N GLU A 123 9.64 -10.75 2.04
CA GLU A 123 10.84 -11.56 1.83
C GLU A 123 10.51 -13.01 2.25
N THR A 124 9.73 -13.71 1.43
CA THR A 124 9.12 -15.01 1.81
C THR A 124 9.49 -16.15 0.87
N ALA A 125 10.27 -15.93 -0.18
CA ALA A 125 10.56 -16.96 -1.18
C ALA A 125 11.24 -18.19 -0.56
N GLN A 126 12.17 -17.97 0.37
CA GLN A 126 12.88 -19.07 1.06
C GLN A 126 11.98 -19.81 2.06
N LEU A 127 11.09 -19.08 2.76
CA LEU A 127 10.08 -19.64 3.66
C LEU A 127 9.10 -20.53 2.88
N LEU A 128 8.55 -20.02 1.77
CA LEU A 128 7.61 -20.74 0.91
C LEU A 128 8.21 -22.05 0.41
N LYS A 129 9.47 -22.04 -0.08
CA LYS A 129 10.18 -23.27 -0.51
C LYS A 129 10.21 -24.38 0.55
N ARG A 130 10.18 -24.02 1.84
CA ARG A 130 10.16 -24.99 2.95
C ARG A 130 8.76 -25.40 3.36
N LEU A 131 7.82 -24.45 3.45
CA LEU A 131 6.42 -24.72 3.79
C LEU A 131 5.79 -25.76 2.86
N ILE A 132 6.16 -25.78 1.58
CA ILE A 132 5.65 -26.74 0.59
C ILE A 132 5.99 -28.20 0.93
N ARG A 133 7.06 -28.42 1.69
CA ARG A 133 7.52 -29.76 2.10
C ARG A 133 6.94 -30.19 3.44
N TRP A 134 6.22 -29.30 4.12
CA TRP A 134 5.66 -29.59 5.43
C TRP A 134 4.38 -30.43 5.32
N PRO A 135 4.12 -31.34 6.29
CA PRO A 135 2.85 -32.03 6.38
C PRO A 135 1.69 -31.03 6.50
N LEU A 136 0.59 -31.31 5.79
CA LEU A 136 -0.54 -30.39 5.66
C LEU A 136 -1.13 -30.01 7.01
N GLU A 137 -1.21 -30.95 7.96
CA GLU A 137 -1.77 -30.69 9.29
C GLU A 137 -0.92 -29.70 10.10
N GLN A 138 0.41 -29.81 9.97
CA GLN A 138 1.34 -28.92 10.67
C GLN A 138 1.34 -27.53 10.05
N LEU A 139 1.31 -27.47 8.72
CA LEU A 139 1.21 -26.23 7.98
C LEU A 139 -0.09 -25.48 8.34
N ARG A 140 -1.21 -26.20 8.41
CA ARG A 140 -2.50 -25.66 8.87
C ARG A 140 -2.41 -25.08 10.28
N ALA A 141 -1.81 -25.81 11.22
CA ALA A 141 -1.67 -25.34 12.60
C ALA A 141 -0.85 -24.05 12.70
N VAL A 142 0.26 -23.95 11.96
CA VAL A 142 1.11 -22.73 11.91
C VAL A 142 0.36 -21.57 11.26
N LEU A 143 -0.38 -21.79 10.19
CA LEU A 143 -1.14 -20.72 9.51
C LEU A 143 -2.31 -20.23 10.36
N VAL A 144 -3.00 -21.12 11.07
CA VAL A 144 -4.00 -20.73 12.09
C VAL A 144 -3.36 -19.85 13.16
N GLU A 145 -2.13 -20.14 13.57
CA GLU A 145 -1.44 -19.30 14.55
C GLU A 145 -1.02 -17.94 13.99
N PHE A 146 -0.44 -17.88 12.78
CA PHE A 146 -0.11 -16.60 12.13
C PHE A 146 -1.32 -15.69 11.96
N THR A 147 -2.42 -16.29 11.52
CA THR A 147 -3.64 -15.54 11.32
C THR A 147 -4.27 -15.10 12.64
N SER A 148 -4.22 -15.93 13.69
CA SER A 148 -4.63 -15.54 15.06
C SER A 148 -3.78 -14.38 15.59
N CYS A 149 -2.50 -14.31 15.21
CA CYS A 149 -1.64 -13.18 15.56
C CYS A 149 -2.10 -11.87 14.91
N LEU A 150 -2.71 -11.92 13.73
CA LEU A 150 -3.06 -10.74 12.93
C LEU A 150 -4.56 -10.40 12.97
N HIS A 151 -5.39 -11.31 13.47
CA HIS A 151 -6.84 -11.22 13.55
C HIS A 151 -7.33 -9.89 14.14
N ASP A 152 -6.75 -9.48 15.27
CA ASP A 152 -7.20 -8.30 16.02
C ASP A 152 -6.99 -6.96 15.28
N GLN A 153 -6.14 -6.93 14.25
CA GLN A 153 -5.95 -5.75 13.42
C GLN A 153 -6.99 -5.63 12.30
N TRP A 154 -7.69 -6.72 11.99
CA TRP A 154 -8.60 -6.75 10.85
C TRP A 154 -10.01 -6.32 11.24
N GLN A 155 -10.33 -6.35 12.53
CA GLN A 155 -11.58 -5.87 13.10
C GLN A 155 -11.28 -4.69 14.01
N ASP A 156 -11.09 -3.51 13.41
CA ASP A 156 -11.23 -2.19 14.04
C ASP A 156 -10.70 -2.08 15.49
N VAL A 157 -9.35 -2.12 15.64
CA VAL A 157 -8.39 -1.62 16.67
C VAL A 157 -8.74 -1.74 18.18
N SER A 158 -9.97 -2.04 18.56
CA SER A 158 -10.50 -1.66 19.86
C SER A 158 -9.88 -2.50 20.97
N HIS A 159 -9.68 -3.80 20.79
CA HIS A 159 -9.05 -4.64 21.81
C HIS A 159 -8.32 -5.86 21.24
N PRO A 160 -7.04 -5.76 20.85
CA PRO A 160 -6.26 -6.95 20.57
C PRO A 160 -6.11 -7.81 21.82
N GLN A 161 -6.20 -9.13 21.65
CA GLN A 161 -5.80 -10.06 22.69
C GLN A 161 -4.39 -9.69 23.17
N PRO A 162 -4.17 -9.53 24.49
CA PRO A 162 -2.92 -9.03 25.03
C PRO A 162 -1.72 -9.90 24.63
N THR A 163 -1.97 -11.19 24.33
CA THR A 163 -0.97 -12.16 23.90
C THR A 163 -0.23 -11.79 22.61
N TYR A 164 -0.93 -11.27 21.60
CA TYR A 164 -0.37 -11.09 20.25
C TYR A 164 -0.05 -9.66 19.88
N ARG A 165 -0.42 -8.70 20.74
CA ARG A 165 -0.25 -7.27 20.53
C ARG A 165 1.18 -6.88 20.13
N ASP A 166 2.17 -7.53 20.72
CA ASP A 166 3.57 -7.22 20.43
C ASP A 166 4.01 -7.73 19.05
N LEU A 167 3.54 -8.91 18.61
CA LEU A 167 3.82 -9.42 17.25
C LEU A 167 3.21 -8.52 16.19
N VAL A 168 1.98 -8.07 16.41
CA VAL A 168 1.28 -7.12 15.55
C VAL A 168 2.04 -5.81 15.43
N ARG A 169 2.48 -5.24 16.56
CA ARG A 169 3.26 -3.99 16.56
C ARG A 169 4.53 -4.14 15.74
N ILE A 170 5.22 -5.26 15.91
CA ILE A 170 6.45 -5.56 15.14
C ILE A 170 6.12 -5.69 13.66
N TYR A 171 5.08 -6.44 13.30
CA TYR A 171 4.62 -6.59 11.94
C TYR A 171 4.38 -5.24 11.28
N ILE A 172 3.54 -4.38 11.88
CA ILE A 172 3.23 -3.04 11.37
C ILE A 172 4.48 -2.17 11.27
N SER A 173 5.34 -2.19 12.29
CA SER A 173 6.56 -1.35 12.31
C SER A 173 7.58 -1.71 11.24
N VAL A 174 7.48 -2.90 10.64
CA VAL A 174 8.41 -3.38 9.62
C VAL A 174 7.76 -3.41 8.23
N THR A 175 6.43 -3.33 8.15
CA THR A 175 5.73 -3.13 6.88
C THR A 175 6.17 -1.82 6.23
N ARG A 176 6.33 -1.81 4.90
CA ARG A 176 6.76 -0.62 4.15
C ARG A 176 5.70 0.48 4.26
N ASP A 177 6.13 1.71 4.49
CA ASP A 177 5.24 2.88 4.58
C ASP A 177 4.44 3.14 3.29
N SER A 178 4.91 2.59 2.16
CA SER A 178 4.23 2.69 0.86
C SER A 178 3.05 1.72 0.70
N GLU A 179 2.85 0.79 1.64
CA GLU A 179 1.73 -0.15 1.56
C GLU A 179 0.43 0.58 1.94
N PRO A 180 -0.61 0.52 1.10
CA PRO A 180 -1.89 1.19 1.36
C PRO A 180 -2.63 0.54 2.53
N HIS A 181 -2.30 -0.71 2.87
CA HIS A 181 -2.80 -1.35 4.08
C HIS A 181 -1.76 -2.33 4.64
N PRO A 182 -1.55 -2.36 5.98
CA PRO A 182 -0.58 -3.26 6.59
C PRO A 182 -0.86 -4.76 6.37
N ILE A 183 -2.07 -5.16 5.97
CA ILE A 183 -2.45 -6.58 5.81
C ILE A 183 -1.91 -7.17 4.51
N LEU A 184 -1.61 -6.33 3.52
CA LEU A 184 -1.29 -6.79 2.17
C LEU A 184 -0.10 -7.76 2.11
N PRO A 185 1.02 -7.54 2.81
CA PRO A 185 2.11 -8.52 2.81
C PRO A 185 1.69 -9.92 3.28
N PHE A 186 0.80 -9.98 4.28
CA PHE A 186 0.27 -11.24 4.79
C PHE A 186 -0.69 -11.91 3.82
N LEU A 187 -1.59 -11.15 3.18
CA LEU A 187 -2.44 -11.70 2.13
C LEU A 187 -1.60 -12.24 0.99
N ASP A 188 -0.56 -11.51 0.60
CA ASP A 188 0.32 -11.95 -0.48
C ASP A 188 1.03 -13.26 -0.17
N PHE A 189 1.49 -13.40 1.07
CA PHE A 189 2.05 -14.64 1.56
C PHE A 189 1.05 -15.81 1.51
N LEU A 190 -0.20 -15.61 1.95
CA LEU A 190 -1.24 -16.65 1.86
C LEU A 190 -1.52 -17.08 0.43
N LEU A 191 -1.47 -16.14 -0.52
CA LEU A 191 -1.70 -16.41 -1.93
C LEU A 191 -0.54 -17.16 -2.57
N CYS A 192 0.70 -16.82 -2.21
CA CYS A 192 1.85 -17.62 -2.60
C CYS A 192 1.78 -19.06 -2.06
N ILE A 193 1.25 -19.26 -0.84
CA ILE A 193 1.00 -20.62 -0.32
C ILE A 193 -0.07 -21.32 -1.16
N ALA A 194 -1.17 -20.63 -1.44
CA ALA A 194 -2.29 -21.17 -2.24
C ALA A 194 -1.87 -21.65 -3.62
N GLN A 195 -0.96 -20.94 -4.27
CA GLN A 195 -0.42 -21.32 -5.57
C GLN A 195 0.30 -22.67 -5.51
N VAL A 196 0.85 -23.05 -4.35
CA VAL A 196 1.58 -24.30 -4.23
C VAL A 196 0.75 -25.43 -3.62
N SER A 197 -0.11 -25.14 -2.67
CA SER A 197 -1.00 -26.12 -2.05
C SER A 197 -2.39 -25.53 -1.83
N VAL A 198 -3.33 -25.92 -2.69
CA VAL A 198 -4.73 -25.49 -2.57
C VAL A 198 -5.36 -26.03 -1.29
N GLU A 199 -5.17 -27.32 -1.01
CA GLU A 199 -5.67 -27.96 0.23
C GLU A 199 -5.27 -27.20 1.50
N CYS A 200 -4.07 -26.62 1.51
CA CYS A 200 -3.59 -25.80 2.60
C CYS A 200 -4.41 -24.51 2.74
N LEU A 201 -4.63 -23.80 1.64
CA LEU A 201 -5.42 -22.58 1.66
C LEU A 201 -6.86 -22.87 2.10
N GLU A 202 -7.52 -23.93 1.64
CA GLU A 202 -8.89 -24.30 2.06
C GLU A 202 -8.96 -24.49 3.57
N SER A 203 -7.99 -25.22 4.11
CA SER A 203 -7.91 -25.54 5.53
C SER A 203 -7.69 -24.30 6.41
N VAL A 204 -7.12 -23.24 5.82
CA VAL A 204 -6.88 -21.92 6.42
C VAL A 204 -8.02 -20.96 6.11
N LEU A 205 -8.68 -21.02 4.96
CA LEU A 205 -9.77 -20.10 4.61
C LEU A 205 -11.10 -20.49 5.24
N ILE A 206 -11.36 -21.79 5.47
CA ILE A 206 -12.61 -22.26 6.07
C ILE A 206 -12.82 -21.68 7.49
N PRO A 207 -11.82 -21.71 8.41
CA PRO A 207 -11.94 -21.01 9.69
C PRO A 207 -12.11 -19.49 9.54
N PHE A 208 -11.77 -18.97 8.36
CA PHE A 208 -11.77 -17.55 8.04
C PHE A 208 -13.01 -17.09 7.27
N ALA A 209 -13.86 -17.99 6.81
CA ALA A 209 -15.06 -17.64 6.03
C ALA A 209 -16.05 -16.76 6.84
N SER A 210 -15.87 -16.70 8.16
CA SER A 210 -16.56 -15.76 9.06
C SER A 210 -16.05 -14.30 8.96
N PHE A 211 -14.97 -14.02 8.23
CA PHE A 211 -14.36 -12.69 8.14
C PHE A 211 -14.86 -11.87 6.95
N HIS A 212 -15.23 -10.61 7.21
CA HIS A 212 -15.53 -9.62 6.18
C HIS A 212 -14.32 -9.36 5.25
N THR A 213 -13.11 -9.48 5.78
CA THR A 213 -11.83 -9.39 5.05
C THR A 213 -11.69 -10.54 4.07
N LEU A 214 -12.15 -11.75 4.43
CA LEU A 214 -12.28 -12.82 3.47
C LEU A 214 -13.40 -12.59 2.48
N ALA A 215 -14.50 -11.91 2.79
CA ALA A 215 -15.44 -11.52 1.72
C ALA A 215 -14.73 -10.60 0.69
N MET A 216 -13.89 -9.67 1.13
CA MET A 216 -13.06 -8.89 0.19
C MET A 216 -12.14 -9.77 -0.65
N ILE A 217 -11.57 -10.84 -0.07
CA ILE A 217 -10.70 -11.81 -0.76
C ILE A 217 -11.50 -12.83 -1.59
N TYR A 218 -12.66 -13.28 -1.15
CA TYR A 218 -13.61 -14.20 -1.79
C TYR A 218 -14.17 -13.59 -3.07
N HIS A 219 -14.31 -12.27 -3.07
CA HIS A 219 -14.69 -11.50 -4.24
C HIS A 219 -13.49 -10.83 -4.93
N HIS A 220 -12.27 -11.08 -4.45
CA HIS A 220 -11.05 -10.84 -5.20
C HIS A 220 -10.89 -11.97 -6.23
N PRO A 221 -10.42 -11.68 -7.45
CA PRO A 221 -10.25 -12.67 -8.51
C PRO A 221 -9.46 -13.92 -8.06
N LEU A 222 -8.58 -13.77 -7.06
CA LEU A 222 -7.79 -14.87 -6.50
C LEU A 222 -8.59 -15.95 -5.76
N ALA A 223 -9.63 -15.60 -5.00
CA ALA A 223 -10.43 -16.62 -4.31
C ALA A 223 -11.39 -17.34 -5.26
N VAL A 224 -11.81 -16.65 -6.33
CA VAL A 224 -12.59 -17.28 -7.39
C VAL A 224 -11.71 -18.22 -8.23
N LEU A 225 -10.46 -17.83 -8.52
CA LEU A 225 -9.46 -18.72 -9.16
C LEU A 225 -9.19 -19.94 -8.30
N TYR A 226 -9.21 -19.75 -6.99
CA TYR A 226 -9.05 -20.79 -6.00
C TYR A 226 -10.23 -21.77 -5.98
N GLU A 227 -11.49 -21.29 -5.98
CA GLU A 227 -12.69 -22.14 -6.05
C GLU A 227 -12.76 -23.02 -7.31
N GLN A 228 -12.16 -22.59 -8.42
CA GLN A 228 -12.20 -23.31 -9.70
C GLN A 228 -11.04 -24.30 -9.92
N GLY A 229 -10.12 -24.42 -8.97
CA GLY A 229 -9.13 -25.49 -8.92
C GLY A 229 -7.67 -25.08 -9.16
N ALA A 230 -6.77 -25.74 -8.42
CA ALA A 230 -5.31 -25.53 -8.33
C ALA A 230 -4.56 -25.42 -9.66
N HIS A 231 -5.02 -26.12 -10.70
CA HIS A 231 -4.27 -26.26 -11.95
C HIS A 231 -4.17 -24.96 -12.77
N ARG A 232 -5.15 -24.05 -12.67
CA ARG A 232 -5.08 -22.74 -13.37
C ARG A 232 -4.31 -21.70 -12.55
N ALA A 233 -4.44 -21.72 -11.23
CA ALA A 233 -3.72 -20.82 -10.33
C ALA A 233 -2.20 -21.00 -10.40
N GLN A 234 -1.71 -22.23 -10.64
CA GLN A 234 -0.28 -22.54 -10.80
C GLN A 234 0.37 -21.92 -12.05
N GLN A 235 -0.40 -21.56 -13.08
CA GLN A 235 0.13 -20.99 -14.32
C GLN A 235 0.30 -19.46 -14.26
N LEU A 236 -0.29 -18.83 -13.26
CA LEU A 236 -0.31 -17.38 -13.13
C LEU A 236 0.63 -16.98 -11.99
N SER A 237 1.76 -16.34 -12.31
CA SER A 237 2.68 -15.77 -11.31
C SER A 237 2.08 -14.51 -10.69
N LEU A 238 1.04 -14.69 -9.87
CA LEU A 238 0.27 -13.58 -9.32
C LEU A 238 0.68 -13.37 -7.87
N SER A 239 1.42 -12.30 -7.59
CA SER A 239 1.27 -11.72 -6.26
C SER A 239 -0.08 -10.96 -6.25
N SER A 240 -0.80 -10.97 -5.14
CA SER A 240 -1.89 -10.02 -4.88
C SER A 240 -1.48 -8.59 -5.09
N ALA A 241 -0.21 -8.22 -4.81
CA ALA A 241 0.29 -6.92 -5.22
C ALA A 241 0.31 -6.74 -6.76
N THR A 242 0.49 -7.79 -7.56
CA THR A 242 0.36 -7.66 -9.02
C THR A 242 -1.10 -7.55 -9.47
N ILE A 243 -2.07 -8.16 -8.79
CA ILE A 243 -3.50 -8.10 -9.20
C ILE A 243 -4.20 -6.85 -8.69
N ALA A 244 -3.97 -6.47 -7.44
CA ALA A 244 -4.56 -5.26 -6.87
C ALA A 244 -4.04 -3.99 -7.56
N TYR A 245 -2.82 -4.03 -8.12
CA TYR A 245 -2.20 -2.85 -8.74
C TYR A 245 -2.07 -2.92 -10.27
N SER A 246 -2.38 -4.05 -10.91
CA SER A 246 -2.50 -4.12 -12.37
C SER A 246 -3.94 -4.43 -12.76
N PRO A 247 -4.72 -3.40 -13.11
CA PRO A 247 -6.06 -3.53 -13.69
C PRO A 247 -6.07 -4.51 -14.88
N LEU A 248 -4.98 -4.57 -15.65
CA LEU A 248 -4.82 -5.50 -16.78
C LEU A 248 -4.74 -6.97 -16.34
N LEU A 249 -3.99 -7.27 -15.28
CA LEU A 249 -3.91 -8.64 -14.75
C LEU A 249 -5.25 -9.04 -14.14
N ARG A 250 -5.87 -8.15 -13.37
CA ARG A 250 -7.21 -8.35 -12.80
C ARG A 250 -8.24 -8.69 -13.89
N ARG A 251 -8.27 -7.92 -14.97
CA ARG A 251 -9.09 -8.14 -16.17
C ARG A 251 -8.86 -9.52 -16.79
N ASN A 252 -7.60 -9.89 -17.00
CA ASN A 252 -7.29 -11.22 -17.56
C ASN A 252 -7.78 -12.34 -16.66
N VAL A 253 -7.61 -12.20 -15.34
CA VAL A 253 -8.11 -13.19 -14.37
C VAL A 253 -9.64 -13.33 -14.47
N TRP A 254 -10.39 -12.23 -14.47
CA TRP A 254 -11.85 -12.33 -14.57
C TRP A 254 -12.33 -12.97 -15.88
N ARG A 255 -11.65 -12.68 -16.99
CA ARG A 255 -11.93 -13.34 -18.27
C ARG A 255 -11.73 -14.85 -18.19
N ASP A 256 -10.67 -15.29 -17.51
CA ASP A 256 -10.34 -16.71 -17.36
C ASP A 256 -11.29 -17.46 -16.39
N LEU A 257 -11.90 -16.74 -15.45
CA LEU A 257 -12.87 -17.26 -14.48
C LEU A 257 -14.25 -17.54 -15.04
N GLY A 258 -14.56 -16.96 -16.20
CA GLY A 258 -15.81 -17.14 -16.91
C GLY A 258 -16.99 -16.37 -16.33
N VAL A 259 -18.05 -16.33 -17.14
CA VAL A 259 -19.23 -15.48 -17.00
C VAL A 259 -19.96 -15.65 -15.66
N THR A 260 -20.07 -16.88 -15.14
CA THR A 260 -20.81 -17.15 -13.89
C THR A 260 -20.19 -16.43 -12.69
N ASN A 261 -18.87 -16.35 -12.62
CA ASN A 261 -18.20 -15.67 -11.51
C ASN A 261 -18.22 -14.17 -11.65
N THR A 262 -18.09 -13.68 -12.89
CA THR A 262 -18.31 -12.28 -13.23
C THR A 262 -19.69 -11.82 -12.77
N ALA A 263 -20.73 -12.59 -13.05
CA ALA A 263 -22.10 -12.30 -12.60
C ALA A 263 -22.22 -12.30 -11.06
N ARG A 264 -21.60 -13.26 -10.36
CA ARG A 264 -21.56 -13.26 -8.88
C ARG A 264 -20.86 -12.03 -8.32
N ARG A 265 -19.75 -11.61 -8.91
CA ARG A 265 -18.99 -10.42 -8.50
C ARG A 265 -19.82 -9.16 -8.70
N LEU A 266 -20.47 -8.99 -9.85
CA LEU A 266 -21.39 -7.88 -10.10
C LEU A 266 -22.54 -7.85 -9.10
N HIS A 267 -23.16 -9.00 -8.85
CA HIS A 267 -24.26 -9.10 -7.89
C HIS A 267 -23.80 -8.68 -6.49
N TYR A 268 -22.60 -9.09 -6.07
CA TYR A 268 -22.02 -8.70 -4.79
C TYR A 268 -21.74 -7.19 -4.72
N ILE A 269 -21.09 -6.63 -5.73
CA ILE A 269 -20.82 -5.19 -5.86
C ILE A 269 -22.14 -4.42 -5.73
N TYR A 270 -23.18 -4.88 -6.43
CA TYR A 270 -24.51 -4.28 -6.40
C TYR A 270 -25.17 -4.35 -5.00
N GLN A 271 -25.12 -5.50 -4.33
CA GLN A 271 -25.63 -5.65 -2.96
C GLN A 271 -24.90 -4.75 -1.95
N LYS A 272 -23.61 -4.48 -2.19
CA LYS A 272 -22.76 -3.66 -1.31
C LYS A 272 -22.71 -2.19 -1.67
N LYS A 273 -23.51 -1.74 -2.65
CA LYS A 273 -23.48 -0.34 -3.12
C LYS A 273 -23.51 0.66 -1.97
N GLU A 274 -24.34 0.50 -0.96
CA GLU A 274 -24.43 1.44 0.17
C GLU A 274 -23.14 1.57 1.00
N ARG A 275 -22.29 0.54 0.97
CA ARG A 275 -21.02 0.48 1.72
C ARG A 275 -19.79 0.87 0.90
N LEU A 276 -19.87 0.86 -0.43
CA LEU A 276 -18.73 1.18 -1.29
C LEU A 276 -18.26 2.64 -1.12
N GLY A 277 -19.12 3.52 -0.62
CA GLY A 277 -18.84 4.95 -0.41
C GLY A 277 -18.06 5.25 0.86
N PHE A 278 -17.60 4.23 1.60
CA PHE A 278 -16.73 4.44 2.76
C PHE A 278 -15.24 4.27 2.42
N TYR A 279 -14.90 3.64 1.28
CA TYR A 279 -13.53 3.30 0.93
C TYR A 279 -13.26 3.49 -0.56
N ASP A 280 -12.50 4.54 -0.91
CA ASP A 280 -12.15 4.89 -2.30
C ASP A 280 -11.55 3.70 -3.09
N ASN A 281 -10.74 2.87 -2.44
CA ASN A 281 -10.12 1.71 -3.08
C ASN A 281 -11.13 0.62 -3.46
N GLU A 282 -12.14 0.37 -2.61
CA GLU A 282 -13.18 -0.62 -2.92
C GLU A 282 -14.07 -0.14 -4.07
N LEU A 283 -14.38 1.16 -4.09
CA LEU A 283 -15.12 1.78 -5.17
C LEU A 283 -14.33 1.75 -6.49
N PHE A 284 -13.04 2.05 -6.46
CA PHE A 284 -12.15 1.95 -7.62
C PHE A 284 -12.14 0.54 -8.21
N ASP A 285 -11.97 -0.45 -7.35
CA ASP A 285 -12.01 -1.85 -7.72
C ASP A 285 -13.34 -2.28 -8.34
N ALA A 286 -14.45 -1.79 -7.79
CA ALA A 286 -15.78 -2.04 -8.33
C ALA A 286 -15.98 -1.36 -9.69
N CYS A 287 -15.48 -0.14 -9.87
CA CYS A 287 -15.49 0.57 -11.15
C CYS A 287 -14.69 -0.19 -12.22
N VAL A 288 -13.47 -0.63 -11.89
CA VAL A 288 -12.63 -1.40 -12.82
C VAL A 288 -13.31 -2.70 -13.23
N ASP A 289 -13.88 -3.44 -12.26
CA ASP A 289 -14.61 -4.68 -12.54
C ASP A 289 -15.81 -4.40 -13.46
N ALA A 290 -16.65 -3.41 -13.14
CA ALA A 290 -17.83 -3.10 -13.93
C ALA A 290 -17.50 -2.61 -15.35
N LEU A 291 -16.46 -1.79 -15.51
CA LEU A 291 -16.00 -1.33 -16.82
C LEU A 291 -15.41 -2.48 -17.66
N ASP A 292 -14.78 -3.46 -17.04
CA ASP A 292 -14.30 -4.64 -17.75
C ASP A 292 -15.46 -5.54 -18.19
N PHE A 293 -16.44 -5.72 -17.31
CA PHE A 293 -17.59 -6.57 -17.59
C PHE A 293 -18.54 -5.94 -18.62
N SER A 294 -18.64 -4.61 -18.68
CA SER A 294 -19.39 -3.93 -19.73
C SER A 294 -18.78 -4.15 -21.12
N CYS A 295 -17.46 -4.29 -21.20
CA CYS A 295 -16.75 -4.62 -22.45
C CYS A 295 -16.84 -6.11 -22.85
N SER A 296 -17.43 -6.97 -22.01
CA SER A 296 -17.52 -8.40 -22.29
C SER A 296 -18.63 -8.71 -23.30
N VAL A 297 -18.23 -8.96 -24.56
CA VAL A 297 -19.15 -9.28 -25.67
C VAL A 297 -19.86 -10.63 -25.50
N GLN A 298 -19.35 -11.50 -24.61
CA GLN A 298 -19.82 -12.89 -24.52
C GLN A 298 -21.15 -13.05 -23.77
N ASP A 299 -21.53 -12.10 -22.91
CA ASP A 299 -22.79 -12.14 -22.18
C ASP A 299 -23.42 -10.74 -22.06
N LEU A 300 -24.48 -10.52 -22.85
CA LEU A 300 -25.25 -9.29 -22.87
C LEU A 300 -25.88 -8.96 -21.50
N HIS A 301 -26.26 -9.97 -20.71
CA HIS A 301 -26.86 -9.77 -19.41
C HIS A 301 -25.85 -9.23 -18.40
N VAL A 302 -24.64 -9.80 -18.38
CA VAL A 302 -23.53 -9.33 -17.54
C VAL A 302 -23.11 -7.92 -17.92
N SER A 303 -22.95 -7.65 -19.22
CA SER A 303 -22.61 -6.31 -19.71
C SER A 303 -23.69 -5.29 -19.31
N THR A 304 -24.97 -5.66 -19.45
CA THR A 304 -26.11 -4.81 -19.03
C THR A 304 -26.09 -4.51 -17.53
N GLN A 305 -25.88 -5.52 -16.68
CA GLN A 305 -25.79 -5.31 -15.23
C GLN A 305 -24.60 -4.43 -14.85
N ALA A 306 -23.47 -4.61 -15.52
CA ALA A 306 -22.27 -3.82 -15.28
C ALA A 306 -22.47 -2.35 -15.66
N LEU A 307 -23.11 -2.07 -16.79
CA LEU A 307 -23.45 -0.71 -17.22
C LEU A 307 -24.48 -0.06 -16.30
N ASN A 308 -25.47 -0.82 -15.82
CA ASN A 308 -26.42 -0.32 -14.82
C ASN A 308 -25.71 0.03 -13.50
N PHE A 309 -24.68 -0.72 -13.11
CA PHE A 309 -23.85 -0.37 -11.95
C PHE A 309 -23.00 0.89 -12.20
N VAL A 310 -22.42 1.06 -13.38
CA VAL A 310 -21.70 2.30 -13.75
C VAL A 310 -22.66 3.50 -13.72
N ALA A 311 -23.86 3.36 -14.28
CA ALA A 311 -24.89 4.39 -14.22
C ALA A 311 -25.33 4.70 -12.78
N LEU A 312 -25.45 3.68 -11.94
CA LEU A 312 -25.72 3.86 -10.51
C LEU A 312 -24.61 4.68 -9.84
N ILE A 313 -23.32 4.43 -10.13
CA ILE A 313 -22.21 5.22 -9.60
C ILE A 313 -22.29 6.67 -10.08
N LEU A 314 -22.61 6.89 -11.36
CA LEU A 314 -22.82 8.23 -11.91
C LEU A 314 -23.94 8.97 -11.18
N ALA A 315 -25.05 8.29 -10.90
CA ALA A 315 -26.17 8.85 -10.14
C ALA A 315 -25.87 9.03 -8.64
N TRP A 316 -24.79 8.44 -8.13
CA TRP A 316 -24.53 8.37 -6.70
C TRP A 316 -24.02 9.70 -6.15
N SER A 317 -24.97 10.51 -5.68
CA SER A 317 -24.76 11.91 -5.28
C SER A 317 -23.82 12.20 -4.07
N PRO A 318 -23.68 11.35 -3.03
CA PRO A 318 -23.00 11.75 -1.80
C PRO A 318 -21.46 11.65 -1.85
N HIS A 319 -20.86 11.07 -2.88
CA HIS A 319 -19.41 10.82 -2.91
C HIS A 319 -18.70 11.64 -4.01
N PRO A 320 -18.13 12.82 -3.70
CA PRO A 320 -17.53 13.69 -4.70
C PRO A 320 -16.34 13.05 -5.44
N SER A 321 -15.65 12.06 -4.85
CA SER A 321 -14.58 11.32 -5.52
C SER A 321 -15.08 10.19 -6.43
N ALA A 322 -16.36 9.80 -6.42
CA ALA A 322 -16.84 8.66 -7.21
C ALA A 322 -16.66 8.88 -8.72
N LEU A 323 -16.95 10.09 -9.20
CA LEU A 323 -16.75 10.46 -10.61
C LEU A 323 -15.26 10.45 -10.98
N ASP A 324 -14.40 10.89 -10.06
CA ASP A 324 -12.96 10.92 -10.24
C ASP A 324 -12.36 9.52 -10.29
N ILE A 325 -12.82 8.64 -9.40
CA ILE A 325 -12.46 7.23 -9.35
C ILE A 325 -12.93 6.53 -10.62
N LEU A 326 -14.16 6.78 -11.08
CA LEU A 326 -14.66 6.21 -12.33
C LEU A 326 -13.84 6.69 -13.53
N ALA A 327 -13.44 7.96 -13.56
CA ALA A 327 -12.61 8.52 -14.64
C ALA A 327 -11.21 7.90 -14.62
N GLN A 328 -10.62 7.76 -13.43
CA GLN A 328 -9.35 7.08 -13.24
C GLN A 328 -9.44 5.61 -13.68
N ALA A 329 -10.51 4.90 -13.31
CA ALA A 329 -10.75 3.52 -13.72
C ALA A 329 -10.86 3.39 -15.25
N LEU A 330 -11.67 4.26 -15.88
CA LEU A 330 -11.85 4.29 -17.35
C LEU A 330 -10.53 4.57 -18.09
N SER A 331 -9.65 5.40 -17.51
CA SER A 331 -8.35 5.73 -18.10
C SER A 331 -7.42 4.52 -18.27
N LEU A 332 -7.66 3.42 -17.55
CA LEU A 332 -6.88 2.18 -17.59
C LEU A 332 -7.26 1.28 -18.77
N PHE A 333 -8.38 1.58 -19.45
CA PHE A 333 -8.90 0.78 -20.56
C PHE A 333 -8.27 1.18 -21.89
N SER A 334 -8.33 0.28 -22.87
CA SER A 334 -7.91 0.60 -24.23
C SER A 334 -8.84 1.67 -24.83
N PHE A 335 -8.35 2.45 -25.78
CA PHE A 335 -9.18 3.46 -26.44
C PHE A 335 -10.47 2.88 -27.04
N ALA A 336 -10.40 1.69 -27.64
CA ALA A 336 -11.56 1.01 -28.21
C ALA A 336 -12.59 0.62 -27.13
N ASP A 337 -12.12 0.10 -25.99
CA ASP A 337 -12.97 -0.21 -24.83
C ASP A 337 -13.61 1.06 -24.27
N GLN A 338 -12.85 2.17 -24.14
CA GLN A 338 -13.36 3.46 -23.68
C GLN A 338 -14.49 3.96 -24.58
N VAL A 339 -14.30 3.96 -25.91
CA VAL A 339 -15.34 4.35 -26.89
C VAL A 339 -16.57 3.46 -26.76
N HIS A 340 -16.37 2.15 -26.67
CA HIS A 340 -17.47 1.20 -26.57
C HIS A 340 -18.33 1.43 -25.33
N VAL A 341 -17.71 1.53 -24.15
CA VAL A 341 -18.44 1.77 -22.89
C VAL A 341 -19.18 3.10 -22.93
N LEU A 342 -18.53 4.16 -23.40
CA LEU A 342 -19.15 5.48 -23.47
C LEU A 342 -20.32 5.51 -24.47
N SER A 343 -20.19 4.86 -25.63
CA SER A 343 -21.27 4.77 -26.62
C SER A 343 -22.47 4.01 -26.08
N GLU A 344 -22.23 2.89 -25.40
CA GLU A 344 -23.30 2.07 -24.85
C GLU A 344 -24.01 2.78 -23.70
N LEU A 345 -23.26 3.50 -22.84
CA LEU A 345 -23.85 4.36 -21.81
C LEU A 345 -24.72 5.46 -22.43
N ILE A 346 -24.22 6.15 -23.46
CA ILE A 346 -24.97 7.20 -24.18
C ILE A 346 -26.26 6.62 -24.78
N GLN A 347 -26.18 5.51 -25.51
CA GLN A 347 -27.36 4.90 -26.13
C GLN A 347 -28.40 4.46 -25.11
N ARG A 348 -27.98 3.98 -23.94
CA ARG A 348 -28.88 3.59 -22.86
C ARG A 348 -29.53 4.79 -22.18
N LEU A 349 -28.77 5.86 -21.99
CA LEU A 349 -29.31 7.14 -21.53
C LEU A 349 -30.38 7.63 -22.52
N GLU A 350 -30.08 7.68 -23.82
CA GLU A 350 -31.04 8.12 -24.85
C GLU A 350 -32.31 7.28 -24.94
N ARG A 351 -32.25 6.00 -24.57
CA ARG A 351 -33.41 5.08 -24.57
C ARG A 351 -34.19 5.07 -23.26
N ASP A 352 -33.69 5.77 -22.23
CA ASP A 352 -34.17 5.67 -20.85
C ASP A 352 -34.24 4.20 -20.37
N ASP A 353 -33.31 3.35 -20.83
CA ASP A 353 -33.27 1.90 -20.54
C ASP A 353 -32.41 1.57 -19.29
N ILE A 354 -32.10 2.59 -18.49
CA ILE A 354 -31.31 2.43 -17.27
C ILE A 354 -32.26 2.42 -16.08
N ASP A 355 -32.49 1.20 -15.58
CA ASP A 355 -33.43 0.87 -14.50
C ASP A 355 -32.92 1.38 -13.12
N VAL A 356 -32.78 2.70 -12.98
CA VAL A 356 -32.40 3.37 -11.73
C VAL A 356 -33.61 4.15 -11.23
N TYR A 357 -34.55 3.40 -10.64
CA TYR A 357 -35.87 3.82 -10.14
C TYR A 357 -35.91 5.09 -9.25
N GLU A 358 -34.77 5.63 -8.82
CA GLU A 358 -34.72 6.76 -7.88
C GLU A 358 -33.94 7.99 -8.39
N THR A 359 -33.29 7.96 -9.56
CA THR A 359 -32.33 9.01 -9.95
C THR A 359 -32.30 9.41 -11.42
N GLU A 360 -33.30 9.06 -12.23
CA GLU A 360 -33.35 9.43 -13.67
C GLU A 360 -33.11 10.92 -13.91
N SER A 361 -33.65 11.80 -13.06
CA SER A 361 -33.48 13.26 -13.18
C SER A 361 -32.05 13.75 -12.91
N LEU A 362 -31.23 12.98 -12.21
CA LEU A 362 -29.85 13.35 -11.85
C LEU A 362 -28.80 12.70 -12.74
N LEU A 363 -29.14 11.61 -13.43
CA LEU A 363 -28.18 10.81 -14.17
C LEU A 363 -27.58 11.60 -15.35
N TYR A 364 -28.40 12.33 -16.10
CA TYR A 364 -27.95 13.16 -17.22
C TYR A 364 -26.96 14.27 -16.79
N PRO A 365 -27.28 15.15 -15.82
CA PRO A 365 -26.32 16.14 -15.31
C PRO A 365 -25.02 15.52 -14.78
N ARG A 366 -25.10 14.38 -14.08
CA ARG A 366 -23.93 13.72 -13.52
C ARG A 366 -23.06 13.04 -14.57
N PHE A 367 -23.66 12.47 -15.61
CA PHE A 367 -22.90 11.93 -16.75
C PHE A 367 -22.16 13.04 -17.50
N ILE A 368 -22.77 14.22 -17.62
CA ILE A 368 -22.10 15.41 -18.16
C ILE A 368 -20.93 15.81 -17.25
N GLU A 369 -21.15 15.94 -15.94
CA GLU A 369 -20.11 16.29 -14.96
C GLU A 369 -18.94 15.29 -14.97
N PHE A 370 -19.24 14.01 -15.05
CA PHE A 370 -18.26 12.94 -15.22
C PHE A 370 -17.45 13.11 -16.50
N SER A 371 -18.13 13.27 -17.64
CA SER A 371 -17.48 13.39 -18.95
C SER A 371 -16.56 14.60 -18.99
N VAL A 372 -17.00 15.70 -18.38
CA VAL A 372 -16.26 16.93 -18.12
C VAL A 372 -15.00 16.68 -17.28
N SER A 373 -15.15 16.08 -16.10
CA SER A 373 -14.03 15.80 -15.18
C SER A 373 -13.03 14.83 -15.83
N ALA A 374 -13.51 13.81 -16.53
CA ALA A 374 -12.67 12.81 -17.16
C ALA A 374 -11.90 13.36 -18.37
N ALA A 375 -12.54 14.18 -19.21
CA ALA A 375 -11.93 14.78 -20.41
C ALA A 375 -10.81 15.78 -20.07
N THR A 376 -10.98 16.54 -18.99
CA THR A 376 -9.96 17.50 -18.51
C THR A 376 -8.72 16.79 -17.98
N ARG A 377 -8.89 15.64 -17.32
CA ARG A 377 -7.78 14.87 -16.72
C ARG A 377 -7.10 13.92 -17.71
N HIS A 378 -7.83 13.37 -18.66
CA HIS A 378 -7.34 12.30 -19.54
C HIS A 378 -7.62 12.60 -21.01
N ARG A 379 -6.57 12.91 -21.78
CA ARG A 379 -6.65 13.19 -23.23
C ARG A 379 -7.28 12.03 -24.03
N ASN A 380 -7.02 10.78 -23.63
CA ASN A 380 -7.58 9.61 -24.30
C ASN A 380 -9.10 9.52 -24.10
N ILE A 381 -9.59 9.76 -22.87
CA ILE A 381 -11.03 9.77 -22.58
C ILE A 381 -11.72 10.91 -23.33
N ARG A 382 -11.11 12.10 -23.37
CA ARG A 382 -11.60 13.21 -24.18
C ARG A 382 -11.81 12.79 -25.62
N THR A 383 -10.82 12.15 -26.24
CA THR A 383 -10.93 11.66 -27.62
C THR A 383 -12.00 10.57 -27.74
N ALA A 384 -12.08 9.66 -26.76
CA ALA A 384 -13.05 8.56 -26.76
C ALA A 384 -14.50 9.07 -26.69
N LEU A 385 -14.77 10.11 -25.89
CA LEU A 385 -16.08 10.78 -25.83
C LEU A 385 -16.50 11.32 -27.22
N LEU A 386 -15.57 11.86 -28.01
CA LEU A 386 -15.90 12.38 -29.33
C LEU A 386 -16.35 11.27 -30.26
N HIS A 387 -15.56 10.20 -30.28
CA HIS A 387 -15.82 9.01 -31.09
C HIS A 387 -17.05 8.24 -30.62
N SER A 388 -17.44 8.37 -29.35
CA SER A 388 -18.61 7.70 -28.81
C SER A 388 -19.94 8.36 -29.16
N GLY A 389 -19.92 9.52 -29.82
CA GLY A 389 -21.11 10.33 -30.13
C GLY A 389 -21.52 11.29 -29.01
N PHE A 390 -20.67 11.50 -27.99
CA PHE A 390 -21.01 12.35 -26.83
C PHE A 390 -21.41 13.77 -27.23
N HIS A 391 -20.86 14.32 -28.30
CA HIS A 391 -21.20 15.67 -28.76
C HIS A 391 -22.68 15.79 -29.18
N HIS A 392 -23.25 14.80 -29.88
CA HIS A 392 -24.68 14.79 -30.23
C HIS A 392 -25.53 14.70 -28.98
N PHE A 393 -25.20 13.76 -28.09
CA PHE A 393 -25.88 13.56 -26.82
C PHE A 393 -25.83 14.80 -25.94
N PHE A 394 -24.66 15.44 -25.84
CA PHE A 394 -24.43 16.63 -25.04
C PHE A 394 -25.26 17.80 -25.57
N ILE A 395 -25.22 18.05 -26.89
CA ILE A 395 -26.00 19.11 -27.52
C ILE A 395 -27.51 18.87 -27.31
N PHE A 396 -27.98 17.63 -27.53
CA PHE A 396 -29.37 17.26 -27.30
C PHE A 396 -29.78 17.48 -25.84
N THR A 397 -29.00 16.97 -24.89
CA THR A 397 -29.28 17.08 -23.45
C THR A 397 -29.27 18.55 -23.00
N VAL A 398 -28.29 19.34 -23.44
CA VAL A 398 -28.23 20.77 -23.13
C VAL A 398 -29.44 21.50 -23.72
N SER A 399 -29.85 21.19 -24.96
CA SER A 399 -31.04 21.81 -25.57
C SER A 399 -32.33 21.50 -24.79
N GLN A 400 -32.52 20.24 -24.38
CA GLN A 400 -33.67 19.81 -23.57
C GLN A 400 -33.67 20.47 -22.18
N GLN A 401 -32.50 20.57 -21.55
CA GLN A 401 -32.36 21.16 -20.21
C GLN A 401 -32.48 22.69 -20.22
N LEU A 402 -32.15 23.35 -21.33
CA LEU A 402 -32.30 24.80 -21.49
C LEU A 402 -33.77 25.24 -21.58
N ASP A 403 -34.63 24.39 -22.12
CA ASP A 403 -36.07 24.59 -22.14
C ASP A 403 -36.70 24.42 -20.73
N SER A 404 -36.00 23.72 -19.82
CA SER A 404 -36.36 23.58 -18.42
C SER A 404 -35.81 24.75 -17.59
N ALA A 405 -36.68 25.66 -17.14
CA ALA A 405 -36.29 26.83 -16.34
C ALA A 405 -35.50 26.50 -15.05
N ALA A 406 -35.57 25.26 -14.56
CA ALA A 406 -34.91 24.81 -13.33
C ALA A 406 -33.40 24.49 -13.49
N HIS A 407 -32.88 24.33 -14.72
CA HIS A 407 -31.51 23.82 -14.94
C HIS A 407 -30.50 24.86 -15.45
N LYS A 408 -30.94 26.13 -15.58
CA LYS A 408 -30.09 27.25 -16.03
C LYS A 408 -28.87 27.50 -15.12
N ASP A 409 -28.95 27.15 -13.84
CA ASP A 409 -27.85 27.36 -12.88
C ASP A 409 -26.72 26.33 -13.05
N VAL A 410 -27.03 25.10 -13.47
CA VAL A 410 -26.01 24.06 -13.77
C VAL A 410 -25.22 24.43 -15.01
N LEU A 411 -25.90 24.99 -16.03
CA LEU A 411 -25.27 25.42 -17.28
C LEU A 411 -24.48 26.74 -17.15
N ARG A 412 -24.71 27.50 -16.08
CA ARG A 412 -23.88 28.66 -15.69
C ARG A 412 -22.61 28.25 -14.94
N ASN A 413 -22.41 26.96 -14.65
CA ASN A 413 -21.16 26.49 -14.08
C ASN A 413 -20.03 26.73 -15.10
N HIS A 414 -19.07 27.57 -14.70
CA HIS A 414 -17.90 27.95 -15.50
C HIS A 414 -17.16 26.74 -16.08
N THR A 415 -17.13 25.61 -15.37
CA THR A 415 -16.49 24.36 -15.83
C THR A 415 -17.21 23.75 -17.01
N VAL A 416 -18.55 23.80 -17.03
CA VAL A 416 -19.36 23.32 -18.15
C VAL A 416 -19.12 24.20 -19.36
N LEU A 417 -19.08 25.53 -19.18
CA LEU A 417 -18.79 26.48 -20.27
C LEU A 417 -17.40 26.30 -20.86
N GLU A 418 -16.36 26.11 -20.03
CA GLU A 418 -14.99 25.84 -20.48
C GLU A 418 -14.87 24.53 -21.26
N ILE A 419 -15.69 23.53 -20.94
CA ILE A 419 -15.67 22.24 -21.65
C ILE A 419 -16.55 22.25 -22.87
N VAL A 420 -17.67 22.95 -22.85
CA VAL A 420 -18.39 23.26 -24.09
C VAL A 420 -17.43 23.99 -25.02
N LYS A 421 -16.69 24.99 -24.52
CA LYS A 421 -15.68 25.73 -25.29
C LYS A 421 -14.53 24.84 -25.76
N SER A 422 -13.95 23.98 -24.92
CA SER A 422 -12.90 23.04 -25.31
C SER A 422 -13.40 21.98 -26.31
N VAL A 423 -14.62 21.47 -26.12
CA VAL A 423 -15.27 20.59 -27.10
C VAL A 423 -15.44 21.36 -28.41
N VAL A 424 -15.85 22.61 -28.38
CA VAL A 424 -16.03 23.42 -29.59
C VAL A 424 -14.71 23.73 -30.29
N ASP A 425 -13.69 24.11 -29.55
CA ASP A 425 -12.42 24.54 -30.11
C ASP A 425 -11.58 23.33 -30.57
N ASP A 426 -11.65 22.19 -29.86
CA ASP A 426 -10.86 21.00 -30.16
C ASP A 426 -11.58 19.99 -31.06
N VAL A 427 -12.92 19.90 -31.04
CA VAL A 427 -13.70 18.77 -31.64
C VAL A 427 -14.38 19.18 -32.93
N LEU A 428 -15.02 20.35 -32.93
CA LEU A 428 -15.81 20.83 -34.07
C LEU A 428 -14.97 21.00 -35.36
N PRO A 429 -13.68 21.38 -35.30
CA PRO A 429 -12.81 21.40 -36.47
C PRO A 429 -12.46 19.99 -37.01
N LEU A 430 -12.55 18.95 -36.17
CA LEU A 430 -12.14 17.58 -36.51
C LEU A 430 -13.31 16.69 -36.98
N ALA A 431 -14.56 17.05 -36.65
CA ALA A 431 -15.74 16.29 -37.00
C ALA A 431 -16.36 16.75 -38.34
N GLN A 432 -16.80 15.82 -39.18
CA GLN A 432 -17.75 16.12 -40.27
C GLN A 432 -19.14 16.36 -39.64
N VAL A 433 -19.32 17.54 -39.04
CA VAL A 433 -20.53 17.91 -38.31
C VAL A 433 -21.75 17.95 -39.25
N SER A 434 -22.84 17.25 -38.90
CA SER A 434 -24.05 17.23 -39.71
C SER A 434 -24.74 18.60 -39.71
N ASN A 435 -25.63 18.84 -40.69
CA ASN A 435 -26.40 20.09 -40.73
C ASN A 435 -27.35 20.26 -39.52
N GLU A 436 -27.75 19.15 -38.90
CA GLU A 436 -28.63 19.14 -37.73
C GLU A 436 -27.87 19.57 -36.48
N ASP A 437 -26.65 19.07 -36.30
CA ASP A 437 -25.76 19.51 -35.22
C ASP A 437 -25.40 20.98 -35.34
N ARG A 438 -25.16 21.48 -36.57
CA ARG A 438 -24.93 22.92 -36.80
C ARG A 438 -26.13 23.77 -36.38
N ARG A 439 -27.36 23.26 -36.55
CA ARG A 439 -28.58 23.97 -36.13
C ARG A 439 -28.76 23.96 -34.61
N LEU A 440 -28.63 22.79 -33.99
CA LEU A 440 -28.68 22.68 -32.53
C LEU A 440 -27.55 23.49 -31.87
N TRP A 441 -26.38 23.52 -32.51
CA TRP A 441 -25.25 24.33 -32.09
C TRP A 441 -25.55 25.82 -32.14
N LYS A 442 -26.17 26.30 -33.22
CA LYS A 442 -26.62 27.68 -33.32
C LYS A 442 -27.56 28.04 -32.15
N THR A 443 -28.48 27.13 -31.80
CA THR A 443 -29.36 27.31 -30.63
C THR A 443 -28.56 27.44 -29.33
N VAL A 444 -27.56 26.59 -29.12
CA VAL A 444 -26.67 26.66 -27.95
C VAL A 444 -25.90 27.99 -27.93
N THR A 445 -25.28 28.40 -29.03
CA THR A 445 -24.53 29.67 -29.11
C THR A 445 -25.42 30.88 -28.89
N ASP A 446 -26.64 30.88 -29.46
CA ASP A 446 -27.60 31.97 -29.31
C ASP A 446 -28.05 32.10 -27.84
N ILE A 447 -28.15 30.98 -27.10
CA ILE A 447 -28.53 30.96 -25.69
C ILE A 447 -27.40 31.46 -24.78
N PHE A 448 -26.15 31.12 -25.08
CA PHE A 448 -24.99 31.56 -24.30
C PHE A 448 -24.42 32.92 -24.75
N GLY A 449 -25.01 33.54 -25.79
CA GLY A 449 -24.53 34.81 -26.33
C GLY A 449 -23.19 34.69 -27.06
N TRP A 450 -22.86 33.50 -27.57
CA TRP A 450 -21.63 33.23 -28.31
C TRP A 450 -21.80 33.51 -29.81
N PRO A 451 -20.74 33.89 -30.54
CA PRO A 451 -20.80 34.08 -31.98
C PRO A 451 -21.18 32.78 -32.70
N SER A 452 -22.08 32.87 -33.66
CA SER A 452 -22.68 31.72 -34.36
C SER A 452 -21.77 31.06 -35.42
N THR A 453 -20.50 31.49 -35.55
CA THR A 453 -19.54 30.95 -36.53
C THR A 453 -18.25 30.47 -35.85
N PRO A 454 -17.93 29.16 -35.91
CA PRO A 454 -16.65 28.62 -35.45
C PRO A 454 -15.51 29.24 -36.27
N GLY A 455 -14.61 29.98 -35.63
CA GLY A 455 -13.44 30.59 -36.27
C GLY A 455 -13.52 32.09 -36.57
N SER A 456 -14.54 32.82 -36.10
CA SER A 456 -14.62 34.29 -36.23
C SER A 456 -14.00 35.08 -35.09
N TYR A 457 -13.38 34.41 -34.11
CA TYR A 457 -12.69 35.08 -33.01
C TYR A 457 -11.48 35.85 -33.52
N THR A 458 -11.49 37.17 -33.36
CA THR A 458 -10.27 37.97 -33.38
C THR A 458 -9.71 38.04 -31.95
N ASP A 459 -8.39 38.18 -31.80
CA ASP A 459 -7.75 38.28 -30.47
C ASP A 459 -8.33 39.42 -29.61
N ASP A 460 -8.96 40.42 -30.25
CA ASP A 460 -9.58 41.58 -29.62
C ASP A 460 -10.95 41.27 -28.98
N ASP A 461 -11.68 40.25 -29.43
CA ASP A 461 -13.00 39.87 -28.90
C ASP A 461 -12.93 39.21 -27.50
N TRP A 462 -11.71 38.90 -27.02
CA TRP A 462 -11.47 38.18 -25.77
C TRP A 462 -10.77 39.02 -24.68
N GLU A 463 -10.53 40.31 -24.87
CA GLU A 463 -9.87 41.15 -23.85
C GLU A 463 -10.76 41.49 -22.63
N GLU A 464 -12.09 41.41 -22.76
CA GLU A 464 -13.00 41.77 -21.64
C GLU A 464 -13.32 40.60 -20.68
N VAL A 465 -12.89 39.37 -20.96
CA VAL A 465 -13.15 38.18 -20.11
C VAL A 465 -11.88 37.32 -19.91
N ARG A 466 -10.74 37.93 -19.55
CA ARG A 466 -9.53 37.19 -19.14
C ARG A 466 -9.40 37.11 -17.62
N LEU A 467 -9.43 35.88 -17.09
CA LEU A 467 -8.72 35.39 -15.89
C LEU A 467 -8.40 33.87 -16.10
N PRO A 468 -7.51 33.22 -15.34
CA PRO A 468 -6.08 33.06 -15.59
C PRO A 468 -5.69 31.61 -16.00
N THR A 469 -4.87 31.40 -17.04
CA THR A 469 -4.27 30.08 -17.40
C THR A 469 -3.01 29.77 -16.57
N GLU A 470 -2.46 28.55 -16.62
CA GLU A 470 -1.25 28.13 -15.87
C GLU A 470 -0.02 29.06 -16.06
N SER A 471 0.10 29.71 -17.23
CA SER A 471 1.12 30.74 -17.50
C SER A 471 0.93 32.04 -16.69
N SER A 472 -0.27 32.27 -16.13
CA SER A 472 -0.61 33.47 -15.36
C SER A 472 -0.53 33.27 -13.85
N TYR A 473 -0.34 32.04 -13.35
CA TYR A 473 0.07 31.85 -11.95
C TYR A 473 1.47 32.41 -11.70
N GLU A 474 2.36 32.39 -12.70
CA GLU A 474 3.67 33.05 -12.64
C GLU A 474 3.58 34.59 -12.64
N SER A 475 2.52 35.16 -13.23
CA SER A 475 2.33 36.61 -13.31
C SER A 475 1.54 37.22 -12.13
N ILE A 476 0.84 36.40 -11.33
CA ILE A 476 -0.07 36.87 -10.26
C ILE A 476 0.50 36.66 -8.85
N MET A 477 1.49 35.77 -8.68
CA MET A 477 2.16 35.59 -7.38
C MET A 477 3.14 36.74 -7.13
N HIS A 478 2.70 37.76 -6.40
CA HIS A 478 3.61 38.78 -5.90
C HIS A 478 4.55 38.14 -4.87
N PRO A 479 5.85 37.99 -5.15
CA PRO A 479 6.70 37.09 -4.38
C PRO A 479 6.94 37.51 -2.92
N SER A 480 6.71 38.79 -2.63
CA SER A 480 6.72 39.36 -1.27
C SER A 480 5.70 38.74 -0.32
N GLU A 481 4.77 37.94 -0.83
CA GLU A 481 3.67 37.33 -0.07
C GLU A 481 3.90 35.83 0.25
N LEU A 482 5.03 35.26 -0.19
CA LEU A 482 5.42 33.87 0.07
C LEU A 482 6.28 33.75 1.34
N THR A 483 5.90 32.83 2.22
CA THR A 483 6.73 32.38 3.35
C THR A 483 7.00 30.89 3.21
N ALA A 484 8.26 30.47 3.38
CA ALA A 484 8.68 29.08 3.29
C ALA A 484 9.30 28.60 4.62
N THR A 485 8.91 27.41 5.08
CA THR A 485 9.45 26.78 6.31
C THR A 485 9.76 25.31 6.04
N ILE A 486 10.87 24.80 6.55
CA ILE A 486 11.19 23.37 6.41
C ILE A 486 10.29 22.56 7.34
N ILE A 487 9.63 21.55 6.79
CA ILE A 487 8.82 20.58 7.55
C ILE A 487 9.69 19.40 7.99
N ASP A 488 10.53 18.91 7.08
CA ASP A 488 11.32 17.69 7.27
C ASP A 488 12.57 17.70 6.37
N ALA A 489 13.63 17.04 6.79
CA ALA A 489 14.85 16.85 6.01
C ALA A 489 15.29 15.38 6.11
N GLN A 490 15.23 14.65 4.99
CA GLN A 490 15.55 13.23 4.96
C GLN A 490 16.85 12.98 4.19
N ARG A 491 17.75 12.20 4.79
CA ARG A 491 18.95 11.69 4.10
C ARG A 491 18.57 10.49 3.23
N ILE A 492 18.98 10.50 1.96
CA ILE A 492 18.92 9.32 1.09
C ILE A 492 20.27 8.60 1.18
N ASP A 493 20.25 7.32 1.53
CA ASP A 493 21.42 6.52 1.94
C ASP A 493 22.46 6.21 0.84
N THR A 494 22.28 6.69 -0.39
CA THR A 494 23.11 6.24 -1.52
C THR A 494 24.35 7.10 -1.80
N ASN A 495 24.50 8.29 -1.20
CA ASN A 495 25.70 9.12 -1.37
C ASN A 495 25.95 10.04 -0.14
N PRO A 496 27.12 10.01 0.51
CA PRO A 496 27.32 10.69 1.79
C PRO A 496 27.28 12.23 1.77
N GLU A 497 27.45 12.91 0.63
CA GLU A 497 27.66 14.36 0.62
C GLU A 497 26.54 15.23 0.00
N ASP A 498 25.57 14.68 -0.76
CA ASP A 498 24.64 15.53 -1.54
C ASP A 498 23.16 15.11 -1.62
N THR A 499 22.72 14.07 -0.91
CA THR A 499 21.33 13.60 -1.03
C THR A 499 20.52 13.83 0.25
N PHE A 500 20.32 15.10 0.62
CA PHE A 500 19.22 15.48 1.50
C PHE A 500 18.02 15.90 0.64
N ILE A 501 16.86 15.31 0.94
CA ILE A 501 15.55 15.76 0.48
C ILE A 501 14.98 16.69 1.54
N LEU A 502 14.61 17.90 1.13
CA LEU A 502 14.00 18.93 1.94
C LEU A 502 12.51 18.99 1.60
N TRP A 503 11.67 18.82 2.61
CA TRP A 503 10.23 19.05 2.54
C TRP A 503 9.96 20.47 3.02
N ILE A 504 9.50 21.33 2.12
CA ILE A 504 9.32 22.76 2.39
C ILE A 504 7.83 23.07 2.33
N SER A 505 7.28 23.60 3.43
CA SER A 505 5.95 24.20 3.43
C SER A 505 6.03 25.61 2.88
N VAL A 506 5.24 25.89 1.85
CA VAL A 506 5.09 27.23 1.30
C VAL A 506 3.70 27.74 1.63
N LYS A 507 3.63 28.95 2.19
CA LYS A 507 2.38 29.62 2.52
C LYS A 507 2.33 30.97 1.81
N HIS A 508 1.23 31.21 1.11
CA HIS A 508 0.94 32.48 0.47
C HIS A 508 0.00 33.29 1.36
N SER A 509 0.46 34.44 1.85
CA SER A 509 -0.25 35.23 2.88
C SER A 509 -1.59 35.77 2.37
N LYS A 510 -1.63 36.35 1.16
CA LYS A 510 -2.84 36.92 0.55
C LYS A 510 -3.93 35.90 0.22
N TYR A 511 -3.57 34.79 -0.43
CA TYR A 511 -4.55 33.76 -0.83
C TYR A 511 -4.86 32.73 0.25
N ARG A 512 -4.20 32.81 1.42
CA ARG A 512 -4.31 31.83 2.51
C ARG A 512 -4.09 30.38 2.05
N ARG A 513 -3.34 30.17 0.96
CA ARG A 513 -3.00 28.84 0.43
C ARG A 513 -1.71 28.34 1.08
N LYS A 514 -1.66 27.04 1.34
CA LYS A 514 -0.49 26.32 1.84
C LYS A 514 -0.27 25.12 0.92
N TRP A 515 0.96 24.88 0.49
CA TRP A 515 1.37 23.69 -0.24
C TRP A 515 2.74 23.22 0.23
N GLU A 516 3.14 22.03 -0.22
CA GLU A 516 4.42 21.43 0.14
C GLU A 516 5.19 21.12 -1.14
N VAL A 517 6.48 21.47 -1.14
CA VAL A 517 7.41 21.16 -2.23
C VAL A 517 8.57 20.32 -1.70
N CYS A 518 9.06 19.43 -2.56
CA CYS A 518 10.15 18.51 -2.25
C CYS A 518 11.38 18.89 -3.07
N LYS A 519 12.47 19.32 -2.42
CA LYS A 519 13.68 19.82 -3.10
C LYS A 519 14.95 19.16 -2.58
N THR A 520 15.96 19.03 -3.42
CA THR A 520 17.27 18.55 -2.97
C THR A 520 18.10 19.68 -2.38
N LEU A 521 19.03 19.35 -1.49
CA LEU A 521 20.01 20.32 -1.00
C LEU A 521 20.84 20.94 -2.13
N SER A 522 21.18 20.15 -3.16
CA SER A 522 21.89 20.64 -4.34
C SER A 522 21.10 21.70 -5.11
N ALA A 523 19.79 21.50 -5.28
CA ALA A 523 18.91 22.49 -5.89
C ALA A 523 18.85 23.79 -5.07
N LEU A 524 18.87 23.69 -3.73
CA LEU A 524 18.94 24.88 -2.87
C LEU A 524 20.29 25.61 -2.98
N LYS A 525 21.41 24.88 -3.05
CA LYS A 525 22.75 25.46 -3.28
C LYS A 525 22.82 26.22 -4.61
N GLU A 526 22.23 25.63 -5.66
CA GLU A 526 22.17 26.24 -7.00
C GLU A 526 21.30 27.50 -6.99
N LEU A 527 20.09 27.44 -6.41
CA LEU A 527 19.21 28.60 -6.24
C LEU A 527 19.94 29.75 -5.54
N TYR A 528 20.62 29.45 -4.43
CA TYR A 528 21.32 30.45 -3.64
C TYR A 528 22.49 31.09 -4.42
N SER A 529 23.22 30.29 -5.18
CA SER A 529 24.29 30.75 -6.07
C SER A 529 23.76 31.70 -7.14
N GLU A 530 22.60 31.38 -7.71
CA GLU A 530 21.97 32.16 -8.78
C GLU A 530 21.38 33.48 -8.26
N VAL A 531 20.64 33.45 -7.15
CA VAL A 531 20.10 34.66 -6.49
C VAL A 531 21.24 35.61 -6.12
N TRP A 532 22.35 35.07 -5.60
CA TRP A 532 23.53 35.85 -5.28
C TRP A 532 24.19 36.48 -6.51
N ARG A 533 24.38 35.69 -7.57
CA ARG A 533 24.97 36.16 -8.84
C ARG A 533 24.16 37.32 -9.42
N LYS A 534 22.83 37.22 -9.40
CA LYS A 534 21.94 38.29 -9.87
C LYS A 534 21.93 39.51 -8.93
N GLY A 535 21.93 39.29 -7.61
CA GLY A 535 21.96 40.38 -6.62
C GLY A 535 23.21 41.25 -6.74
N ARG A 536 24.38 40.63 -6.94
CA ARG A 536 25.64 41.35 -7.22
C ARG A 536 25.54 42.20 -8.48
N SER A 537 24.96 41.67 -9.56
CA SER A 537 24.80 42.43 -10.81
C SER A 537 23.90 43.66 -10.66
N GLN A 538 23.05 43.70 -9.64
CA GLN A 538 22.15 44.82 -9.34
C GLN A 538 22.66 45.74 -8.22
N GLY A 539 23.91 45.56 -7.77
CA GLY A 539 24.52 46.42 -6.75
C GLY A 539 23.98 46.23 -5.34
N VAL A 540 23.34 45.09 -5.04
CA VAL A 540 22.84 44.74 -3.69
C VAL A 540 23.97 44.26 -2.75
N ASP A 541 25.18 44.77 -2.95
CA ASP A 541 26.41 44.11 -2.51
C ASP A 541 26.59 44.11 -0.98
N ARG A 542 26.19 45.14 -0.22
CA ARG A 542 26.59 45.20 1.20
C ARG A 542 25.71 44.41 2.17
N GLU A 543 24.39 44.46 2.03
CA GLU A 543 23.47 43.84 2.98
C GLU A 543 23.32 42.32 2.76
N VAL A 544 23.42 41.90 1.50
CA VAL A 544 23.42 40.48 1.14
C VAL A 544 24.78 39.89 1.50
N GLU A 545 25.92 40.55 1.26
CA GLU A 545 27.25 40.00 1.58
C GLU A 545 27.53 39.76 3.06
N GLU A 546 27.01 40.60 3.96
CA GLU A 546 27.09 40.37 5.40
C GLU A 546 26.21 39.19 5.87
N ARG A 547 25.06 38.95 5.24
CA ARG A 547 24.13 37.88 5.61
C ARG A 547 24.33 36.57 4.86
N VAL A 548 25.00 36.61 3.71
CA VAL A 548 25.01 35.56 2.66
C VAL A 548 26.44 35.30 2.18
N SER A 549 27.44 35.33 3.07
CA SER A 549 28.79 34.88 2.72
C SER A 549 28.79 33.35 2.49
N GLN A 550 28.41 32.95 1.27
CA GLN A 550 28.28 31.58 0.76
C GLN A 550 29.45 30.68 1.17
N SER A 551 30.67 31.20 1.08
CA SER A 551 31.89 30.45 1.42
C SER A 551 31.93 30.04 2.90
N ARG A 552 31.39 30.85 3.82
CA ARG A 552 31.47 30.56 5.26
C ARG A 552 30.37 29.59 5.70
N ILE A 553 29.16 29.79 5.18
CA ILE A 553 27.98 28.99 5.52
C ILE A 553 28.14 27.55 5.02
N TRP A 554 28.53 27.36 3.76
CA TRP A 554 28.70 26.02 3.19
C TRP A 554 29.93 25.28 3.71
N LYS A 555 31.00 26.00 4.10
CA LYS A 555 32.13 25.40 4.82
C LYS A 555 31.70 24.87 6.19
N GLN A 556 30.91 25.64 6.94
CA GLN A 556 30.35 25.19 8.21
C GLN A 556 29.39 24.01 8.05
N TYR A 557 28.55 24.02 7.00
CA TYR A 557 27.57 22.97 6.72
C TYR A 557 28.15 21.55 6.71
N SER A 558 29.35 21.36 6.16
CA SER A 558 30.03 20.05 6.14
C SER A 558 30.36 19.52 7.54
N THR A 559 30.67 20.42 8.48
CA THR A 559 31.13 20.11 9.85
C THR A 559 30.01 20.03 10.90
N LEU A 560 28.80 20.48 10.57
CA LEU A 560 27.67 20.54 11.50
C LEU A 560 27.05 19.16 11.76
N GLN A 561 26.44 18.97 12.93
CA GLN A 561 25.60 17.80 13.20
C GLN A 561 24.29 17.89 12.40
N PRO A 562 23.59 16.77 12.13
CA PRO A 562 22.38 16.76 11.30
C PRO A 562 21.31 17.80 11.71
N ARG A 563 21.06 17.97 13.02
CA ARG A 563 20.10 18.97 13.52
C ARG A 563 20.55 20.41 13.25
N ASP A 564 21.83 20.71 13.40
CA ASP A 564 22.35 22.05 13.14
C ASP A 564 22.34 22.37 11.64
N LYS A 565 22.44 21.35 10.78
CA LYS A 565 22.25 21.49 9.33
C LYS A 565 20.82 21.88 8.99
N GLU A 566 19.82 21.25 9.62
CA GLU A 566 18.40 21.61 9.43
C GLU A 566 18.13 23.07 9.79
N VAL A 567 18.59 23.51 10.97
CA VAL A 567 18.44 24.90 11.43
C VAL A 567 19.12 25.87 10.45
N LEU A 568 20.33 25.55 9.99
CA LEU A 568 21.05 26.40 9.04
C LEU A 568 20.32 26.51 7.68
N ILE A 569 19.76 25.41 7.18
CA ILE A 569 18.96 25.42 5.93
C ILE A 569 17.68 26.23 6.13
N GLU A 570 17.03 26.12 7.29
CA GLU A 570 15.82 26.87 7.60
C GLU A 570 16.11 28.38 7.68
N GLU A 571 17.22 28.77 8.30
CA GLU A 571 17.71 30.15 8.31
C GLU A 571 18.01 30.67 6.90
N LEU A 572 18.61 29.85 6.04
CA LEU A 572 18.89 30.20 4.64
C LEU A 572 17.60 30.43 3.84
N LEU A 573 16.61 29.55 3.97
CA LEU A 573 15.29 29.69 3.30
C LEU A 573 14.51 30.89 3.84
N CYS A 574 14.53 31.11 5.16
CA CYS A 574 13.96 32.31 5.77
C CYS A 574 14.67 33.59 5.28
N GLY A 575 15.99 33.54 5.12
CA GLY A 575 16.77 34.64 4.56
C GLY A 575 16.36 34.98 3.13
N LEU A 576 16.25 33.97 2.26
CA LEU A 576 15.80 34.14 0.87
C LEU A 576 14.40 34.73 0.77
N THR A 577 13.45 34.28 1.59
CA THR A 577 12.07 34.79 1.56
C THR A 577 11.91 36.18 2.18
N ARG A 578 12.85 36.63 3.02
CA ARG A 578 12.83 37.98 3.62
C ARG A 578 13.54 39.04 2.77
N LEU A 579 14.45 38.63 1.89
CA LEU A 579 15.12 39.57 0.99
C LEU A 579 14.13 40.02 -0.09
N GLN A 580 13.76 41.30 -0.05
CA GLN A 580 12.84 41.90 -1.02
C GLN A 580 13.31 41.66 -2.47
N TYR A 581 14.63 41.69 -2.69
CA TYR A 581 15.21 41.37 -3.99
C TYR A 581 15.07 39.88 -4.39
N ALA A 582 15.36 38.97 -3.46
CA ALA A 582 15.33 37.54 -3.75
C ALA A 582 13.91 37.05 -4.05
N THR A 583 12.91 37.61 -3.38
CA THR A 583 11.52 37.31 -3.70
C THR A 583 11.20 37.71 -5.15
N GLN A 584 11.70 38.85 -5.65
CA GLN A 584 11.52 39.24 -7.06
C GLN A 584 12.26 38.37 -8.09
N CYS A 585 13.11 37.43 -7.66
CA CYS A 585 13.81 36.51 -8.57
C CYS A 585 12.88 35.37 -9.00
N GLN A 586 12.68 35.21 -10.32
CA GLN A 586 11.87 34.13 -10.89
C GLN A 586 12.32 32.76 -10.40
N GLU A 587 13.63 32.55 -10.20
CA GLU A 587 14.18 31.28 -9.73
C GLU A 587 13.68 30.90 -8.33
N VAL A 588 13.46 31.88 -7.45
CA VAL A 588 12.92 31.63 -6.11
C VAL A 588 11.46 31.23 -6.21
N VAL A 589 10.69 31.90 -7.07
CA VAL A 589 9.28 31.54 -7.33
C VAL A 589 9.22 30.13 -7.90
N THR A 590 9.94 29.84 -8.98
CA THR A 590 10.00 28.51 -9.60
C THR A 590 10.44 27.45 -8.60
N PHE A 591 11.45 27.70 -7.77
CA PHE A 591 11.88 26.75 -6.75
C PHE A 591 10.80 26.48 -5.70
N LEU A 592 9.95 27.45 -5.36
CA LEU A 592 8.88 27.27 -4.37
C LEU A 592 7.54 26.79 -4.97
N THR A 593 7.38 26.82 -6.30
CA THR A 593 6.12 26.46 -6.98
C THR A 593 6.22 25.22 -7.86
N THR A 594 7.43 24.75 -8.20
CA THR A 594 7.63 23.48 -8.94
C THR A 594 7.77 22.29 -7.98
N ASP A 595 7.44 21.10 -8.46
CA ASP A 595 7.44 19.85 -7.67
C ASP A 595 6.48 19.88 -6.48
N VAL A 596 5.28 20.44 -6.67
CA VAL A 596 4.20 20.45 -5.67
C VAL A 596 3.74 19.02 -5.43
N VAL A 597 3.80 18.59 -4.17
CA VAL A 597 3.36 17.25 -3.77
C VAL A 597 1.84 17.29 -3.63
N HIS A 598 1.13 16.93 -4.71
CA HIS A 598 -0.32 17.10 -4.78
C HIS A 598 -1.18 16.17 -3.89
N ASN A 599 -0.60 15.28 -3.08
CA ASN A 599 -1.37 14.30 -2.27
C ASN A 599 -0.69 13.89 -0.94
N ALA A 600 0.15 14.72 -0.34
CA ALA A 600 0.69 14.40 1.00
C ALA A 600 -0.38 14.67 2.08
N GLN A 601 -0.78 13.63 2.82
CA GLN A 601 -1.55 13.84 4.05
C GLN A 601 -0.77 14.78 5.00
N PRO A 602 -1.44 15.73 5.68
CA PRO A 602 -0.76 16.66 6.57
C PRO A 602 0.01 15.91 7.66
N ARG A 603 1.34 15.93 7.60
CA ARG A 603 2.20 15.38 8.65
C ARG A 603 2.07 16.27 9.89
N GLU A 604 1.71 15.70 11.03
CA GLU A 604 1.71 16.44 12.30
C GLU A 604 3.14 16.90 12.64
N PRO A 605 3.33 18.15 13.11
CA PRO A 605 4.63 18.62 13.55
C PRO A 605 5.08 17.78 14.75
N ARG A 606 6.23 17.11 14.61
CA ARG A 606 6.89 16.40 15.73
C ARG A 606 7.29 17.41 16.80
N ARG A 607 6.42 17.64 17.79
CA ARG A 607 6.79 18.35 19.02
C ARG A 607 7.81 17.49 19.77
N GLY A 608 9.09 17.87 19.68
CA GLY A 608 10.15 17.26 20.45
C GLY A 608 9.90 17.41 21.95
N LYS A 609 9.56 16.31 22.63
CA LYS A 609 9.73 16.22 24.09
C LYS A 609 11.24 16.23 24.38
N ALA A 610 11.66 17.11 25.27
CA ALA A 610 13.02 17.11 25.81
C ALA A 610 13.28 15.75 26.50
N THR A 611 14.13 14.91 25.90
CA THR A 611 14.68 13.73 26.56
C THR A 611 15.98 14.14 27.26
N VAL A 612 15.94 14.08 28.58
CA VAL A 612 17.12 14.04 29.45
C VAL A 612 17.91 12.78 29.08
N PHE A 613 19.18 12.96 28.73
CA PHE A 613 20.10 11.84 28.48
C PHE A 613 20.57 11.28 29.81
N GLU A 614 20.14 10.06 30.16
CA GLU A 614 20.86 9.22 31.12
C GLU A 614 21.77 8.27 30.33
N ILE A 615 23.05 8.32 30.69
CA ILE A 615 24.17 7.55 30.13
C ILE A 615 24.04 6.10 30.63
N PRO A 616 24.17 5.06 29.78
CA PRO A 616 24.14 3.68 30.25
C PRO A 616 25.49 3.34 30.90
N ILE A 617 25.47 3.07 32.20
CA ILE A 617 26.57 2.41 32.91
C ILE A 617 26.43 0.90 32.70
N LEU A 618 27.47 0.31 32.12
CA LEU A 618 27.79 -1.13 32.18
C LEU A 618 27.95 -1.57 33.64
N VAL A 619 27.15 -2.53 34.14
CA VAL A 619 27.59 -3.58 35.09
C VAL A 619 26.76 -4.86 34.89
N GLU A 620 27.45 -5.95 35.19
CA GLU A 620 27.23 -7.40 35.05
C GLU A 620 25.96 -8.02 35.64
N LEU A 621 25.63 -9.17 35.05
CA LEU A 621 25.04 -10.41 35.58
C LEU A 621 24.44 -10.40 37.00
N ASP A 622 23.19 -10.85 37.10
CA ASP A 622 22.87 -11.86 38.11
C ASP A 622 21.71 -12.76 37.65
N ASP A 623 21.92 -14.07 37.85
CA ASP A 623 20.97 -15.14 37.60
C ASP A 623 19.88 -15.12 38.69
N SER A 624 18.61 -15.11 38.30
CA SER A 624 17.54 -15.62 39.16
C SER A 624 16.41 -16.19 38.30
N PHE A 625 16.37 -17.52 38.28
CA PHE A 625 15.26 -18.30 37.78
C PHE A 625 14.01 -18.00 38.62
N LEU A 626 12.99 -17.43 37.98
CA LEU A 626 11.61 -17.40 38.49
C LEU A 626 11.01 -18.79 38.31
N ILE A 627 10.94 -19.55 39.41
CA ILE A 627 10.02 -20.68 39.53
C ILE A 627 8.65 -20.07 39.80
N LEU A 628 7.73 -20.22 38.84
CA LEU A 628 6.31 -20.02 39.08
C LEU A 628 5.76 -21.39 39.54
N GLU A 629 5.47 -21.51 40.83
CA GLU A 629 4.65 -22.60 41.38
C GLU A 629 3.28 -22.06 41.76
N ASP A 630 2.31 -22.96 41.60
CA ASP A 630 0.87 -22.84 41.78
C ASP A 630 0.42 -22.05 43.02
N ASP A 631 -0.57 -21.19 42.80
CA ASP A 631 -1.44 -20.67 43.86
C ASP A 631 -2.28 -21.83 44.43
N ASN A 632 -1.83 -22.44 45.54
CA ASN A 632 -2.77 -22.96 46.52
C ASN A 632 -2.15 -23.11 47.93
N ASP A 633 -2.92 -22.61 48.89
CA ASP A 633 -2.91 -22.87 50.33
C ASP A 633 -1.81 -22.28 51.25
N ASP A 634 -2.30 -21.31 52.05
CA ASP A 634 -1.94 -20.95 53.41
C ASP A 634 -1.01 -21.91 54.17
N LYS A 635 0.19 -21.43 54.49
CA LYS A 635 0.85 -21.62 55.79
C LYS A 635 2.00 -20.63 55.99
N ARG A 636 1.84 -19.78 57.01
CA ARG A 636 2.93 -19.03 57.68
C ARG A 636 4.05 -20.01 58.05
N PHE A 637 5.32 -19.66 57.82
CA PHE A 637 6.41 -19.94 58.78
C PHE A 637 7.67 -19.11 58.52
N HIS A 638 8.51 -19.09 59.56
CA HIS A 638 9.53 -18.11 59.92
C HIS A 638 10.77 -18.04 59.01
N ASN A 639 11.29 -16.81 58.94
CA ASN A 639 12.57 -16.45 58.36
C ASN A 639 13.71 -16.97 59.25
N VAL A 640 14.50 -17.93 58.75
CA VAL A 640 15.77 -18.34 59.36
C VAL A 640 16.86 -18.16 58.32
N GLY A 641 17.65 -17.09 58.51
CA GLY A 641 18.84 -16.83 57.70
C GLY A 641 19.90 -17.91 57.92
N SER A 642 20.63 -18.23 56.86
CA SER A 642 21.85 -19.02 56.96
C SER A 642 22.89 -18.48 55.98
N ARG A 643 23.91 -17.86 56.58
CA ARG A 643 25.25 -17.66 56.02
C ARG A 643 25.81 -19.01 55.58
N LEU A 644 26.42 -19.08 54.40
CA LEU A 644 27.45 -20.06 54.10
C LEU A 644 28.55 -19.37 53.29
N GLY A 645 29.72 -19.34 53.92
CA GLY A 645 30.96 -18.82 53.35
C GLY A 645 31.60 -19.83 52.41
N LEU A 646 32.33 -19.27 51.46
CA LEU A 646 33.15 -19.94 50.47
C LEU A 646 34.27 -20.78 51.10
N LEU A 647 34.39 -22.02 50.63
CA LEU A 647 35.65 -22.69 50.29
C LEU A 647 35.45 -23.48 49.01
#